data_AF-A0AAW6U4V7-F1
#
_entry.id   AF-A0AAW6U4V7-F1
#
_cell.length_a   1.000
_cell.length_b   1.000
_cell.length_c   1.000
_cell.angle_alpha   90.00
_cell.angle_beta   90.00
_cell.angle_gamma   90.00
#
_symmetry.space_group_name_H-M   'P 1'
#
loop_
_entity.id
_entity.type
_entity.pdbx_description
1 polymer ?
#
loop_
_entity_poly.entity_id
_entity_poly.type
_entity_poly.pdbx_seq_one_letter_code
_entity_poly.pdbx_strand_id
1 'polypeptide(L)'
;MTLFGWIVLLSLSVLGIYFAIQLISDIFWNLKLYKYHNHIGVKTPKVPRIYWIKRSYGLILTSLFVITTLFSGAFAPPNMLGERRLVNAIPVNSQSKIQALLSQNQNSWFSDFFRMAENDFAVDAPEAIGDQGAAERDYIGTNVQVDGVDEGDIVKTDGYDIYYATRYQNRVRVFNIALNGDILPQADIDLGDLYAESIYITETQLIVIGYIYSFMPSYYPEAMDYIGWPYASYTGSVQIYNRETLDIEYTLETDANFYQHRLIDQSLFLVSNKQLYNTDDYRPMFKETKNDTTETTRLSYSDIYYFEDIPISSMTVVTGIKLDTYEVNSQAFLGSVSQIYATKDTLYTAYNYYGYEFNEYKGYVQIIKYNLDSETGTVTYVGQKQLSGFIHDQYWMDEHQGYFRVVTSAWNPIKNELHILEEDPNTDELKIVGSITNGLGKVNETVKSVRFNEDLAYVVTFEQTDPLYTIDLSNPENPVILSAIEEPGYSTYLHVWGQNDRLIGFGFSADETGRVTGLKISAYDTALTEPLDTYQLNDQDDDGIYSYSYSEASYNPKAMLVSPEKNIIAFPVMSWRYYTLETDQGWSFSYLSHYLIFYINFDAEDPNDVISDPIVVSHEETGYYNSIDRGVYIDNMIYTLSFNQIVSFDLSTMSIRESIIFDTYFDDKE
;
A
#
# COMPACT_ATOMS: atom_id res chain seq x y z
N MET A 1 2.65 -34.21 15.34
CA MET A 1 4.03 -34.72 15.24
C MET A 1 4.15 -35.52 13.94
N THR A 2 5.24 -35.37 13.18
CA THR A 2 5.46 -36.09 11.91
C THR A 2 5.65 -37.59 12.14
N LEU A 3 5.45 -38.40 11.09
CA LEU A 3 5.69 -39.85 11.15
C LEU A 3 7.14 -40.16 11.57
N PHE A 4 8.11 -39.43 11.02
CA PHE A 4 9.52 -39.57 11.41
C PHE A 4 9.74 -39.23 12.90
N GLY A 5 9.11 -38.16 13.39
CA GLY A 5 9.11 -37.82 14.82
C GLY A 5 8.58 -38.95 15.70
N TRP A 6 7.45 -39.57 15.31
CA TRP A 6 6.92 -40.74 16.01
C TRP A 6 7.89 -41.92 16.01
N ILE A 7 8.57 -42.19 14.90
CA ILE A 7 9.57 -43.28 14.80
C ILE A 7 10.76 -43.00 15.73
N VAL A 8 11.27 -41.77 15.77
CA VAL A 8 12.37 -41.37 16.67
C VAL A 8 11.95 -41.52 18.13
N LEU A 9 10.74 -41.05 18.48
CA LEU A 9 10.23 -41.11 19.85
C LEU A 9 10.00 -42.55 20.33
N LEU A 10 9.48 -43.41 19.45
CA LEU A 10 9.31 -44.83 19.71
C LEU A 10 10.66 -45.50 19.95
N SER A 11 11.66 -45.21 19.11
CA SER A 11 13.01 -45.77 19.20
C SER A 11 13.70 -45.37 20.51
N LEU A 12 13.62 -44.09 20.88
CA LEU A 12 14.15 -43.58 22.16
C LEU A 12 13.44 -44.20 23.37
N SER A 13 12.12 -44.39 23.28
CA SER A 13 11.32 -45.01 24.34
C SER A 13 11.69 -46.48 24.54
N VAL A 14 11.87 -47.24 23.45
CA VAL A 14 12.35 -48.64 23.52
C VAL A 14 13.74 -48.72 24.14
N LEU A 15 14.65 -47.80 23.78
CA LEU A 15 15.99 -47.73 24.35
C LEU A 15 15.94 -47.43 25.87
N GLY A 16 15.06 -46.51 26.27
CA GLY A 16 14.81 -46.19 27.68
C GLY A 16 14.26 -47.38 28.46
N ILE A 17 13.28 -48.10 27.91
CA ILE A 17 12.74 -49.33 28.51
C ILE A 17 13.85 -50.38 28.68
N TYR A 18 14.72 -50.56 27.69
CA TYR A 18 15.85 -51.47 27.79
C TYR A 18 16.80 -51.10 28.95
N PHE A 19 17.18 -49.82 29.09
CA PHE A 19 18.00 -49.38 30.22
C PHE A 19 17.29 -49.51 31.57
N ALA A 20 15.97 -49.28 31.62
CA ALA A 20 15.18 -49.50 32.82
C ALA A 20 15.19 -50.98 33.24
N ILE A 21 15.00 -51.90 32.29
CA ILE A 21 15.06 -53.35 32.55
C ILE A 21 16.44 -53.75 33.07
N GLN A 22 17.53 -53.26 32.47
CA GLN A 22 18.89 -53.54 32.96
C GLN A 22 19.11 -53.01 34.38
N LEU A 23 18.69 -51.78 34.66
CA LEU A 23 18.82 -51.19 35.99
C LEU A 23 18.02 -51.97 37.04
N ILE A 24 16.77 -52.34 36.73
CA ILE A 24 15.91 -53.14 37.62
C ILE A 24 16.51 -54.52 37.86
N SER A 25 17.02 -55.17 36.81
CA SER A 25 17.70 -56.46 36.91
C SER A 25 18.90 -56.38 37.85
N ASP A 26 19.75 -55.36 37.69
CA ASP A 26 20.93 -55.15 38.54
C ASP A 26 20.53 -54.89 40.01
N ILE A 27 19.48 -54.09 40.25
CA ILE A 27 18.91 -53.86 41.60
C ILE A 27 18.45 -55.20 42.20
N PHE A 28 17.70 -55.99 41.43
CA PHE A 28 17.15 -57.25 41.89
C PHE A 28 18.23 -58.28 42.20
N TRP A 29 19.26 -58.39 41.35
CA TRP A 29 20.42 -59.24 41.61
C TRP A 29 21.20 -58.80 42.84
N ASN A 30 21.43 -57.50 43.03
CA ASN A 30 22.08 -56.98 44.23
C ASN A 30 21.27 -57.31 45.50
N LEU A 31 19.94 -57.20 45.46
CA LEU A 31 19.06 -57.60 46.56
C LEU A 31 19.13 -59.10 46.85
N LYS A 32 19.16 -59.95 45.81
CA LYS A 32 19.33 -61.41 45.95
C LYS A 32 20.69 -61.76 46.56
N LEU A 33 21.77 -61.14 46.07
CA LEU A 33 23.13 -61.31 46.60
C LEU A 33 23.21 -60.89 48.08
N TYR A 34 22.56 -59.77 48.43
CA TYR A 34 22.49 -59.32 49.81
C TYR A 34 21.80 -60.34 50.72
N LYS A 35 20.63 -60.86 50.30
CA LYS A 35 19.91 -61.93 51.03
C LYS A 35 20.75 -63.20 51.17
N TYR A 36 21.42 -63.62 50.10
CA TYR A 36 22.26 -64.81 50.09
C TYR A 36 23.45 -64.70 51.05
N HIS A 37 24.21 -63.60 50.98
CA HIS A 37 25.35 -63.38 51.86
C HIS A 37 24.95 -63.27 53.34
N ASN A 38 23.81 -62.63 53.65
CA ASN A 38 23.27 -62.62 55.00
C ASN A 38 22.92 -64.03 55.49
N HIS A 39 22.43 -64.91 54.60
CA HIS A 39 22.10 -66.29 54.95
C HIS A 39 23.35 -67.13 55.27
N ILE A 40 24.46 -66.91 54.56
CA ILE A 40 25.72 -67.63 54.78
C ILE A 40 26.69 -66.93 55.76
N GLY A 41 26.25 -65.88 56.45
CA GLY A 41 27.04 -65.17 57.49
C GLY A 41 28.21 -64.34 56.94
N VAL A 42 28.21 -63.99 55.66
CA VAL A 42 29.30 -63.24 55.01
C VAL A 42 28.92 -61.76 54.88
N LYS A 43 29.85 -60.85 55.19
CA LYS A 43 29.63 -59.41 55.09
C LYS A 43 29.56 -58.97 53.62
N THR A 44 28.42 -58.44 53.20
CA THR A 44 28.22 -57.91 51.84
C THR A 44 29.05 -56.65 51.58
N PRO A 45 29.83 -56.60 50.49
CA PRO A 45 30.42 -55.34 50.04
C PRO A 45 29.32 -54.38 49.58
N LYS A 46 29.40 -53.11 50.01
CA LYS A 46 28.48 -52.07 49.54
C LYS A 46 28.82 -51.72 48.10
N VAL A 47 27.85 -51.82 47.19
CA VAL A 47 28.01 -51.33 45.83
C VAL A 47 28.21 -49.81 45.88
N PRO A 48 29.30 -49.27 45.29
CA PRO A 48 29.56 -47.83 45.29
C PRO A 48 28.41 -47.03 44.65
N ARG A 49 28.08 -45.85 45.19
CA ARG A 49 27.04 -44.98 44.60
C ARG A 49 27.31 -44.67 43.12
N ILE A 50 28.57 -44.53 42.74
CA ILE A 50 28.98 -44.24 41.36
C ILE A 50 28.58 -45.34 40.37
N TYR A 51 28.46 -46.59 40.81
CA TYR A 51 27.98 -47.68 39.96
C TYR A 51 26.52 -47.45 39.56
N TRP A 52 25.66 -47.16 40.54
CA TRP A 52 24.24 -46.91 40.30
C TRP A 52 24.00 -45.67 39.44
N ILE A 53 24.78 -44.60 39.67
CA ILE A 53 24.76 -43.39 38.84
C ILE A 53 25.14 -43.72 37.39
N LYS A 54 26.23 -44.47 37.17
CA LYS A 54 26.64 -44.88 35.83
C LYS A 54 25.60 -45.76 35.15
N ARG A 55 24.92 -46.61 35.92
CA ARG A 55 23.90 -47.52 35.39
C ARG A 55 22.58 -46.83 35.07
N SER A 56 22.25 -45.75 35.78
CA SER A 56 21.07 -44.93 35.48
C SER A 56 21.27 -43.93 34.34
N TYR A 57 22.52 -43.65 33.91
CA TYR A 57 22.77 -42.67 32.85
C TYR A 57 22.03 -42.96 31.54
N GLY A 58 22.00 -44.22 31.09
CA GLY A 58 21.29 -44.59 29.88
C GLY A 58 19.81 -44.22 29.95
N LEU A 59 19.15 -44.58 31.06
CA LEU A 59 17.74 -44.27 31.31
C LEU A 59 17.48 -42.76 31.43
N ILE A 60 18.34 -42.04 32.16
CA ILE A 60 18.20 -40.60 32.36
C ILE A 60 18.36 -39.87 31.02
N LEU A 61 19.39 -40.18 30.25
CA LEU A 61 19.64 -39.57 28.94
C LEU A 61 18.50 -39.86 27.98
N THR A 62 18.05 -41.12 27.84
CA THR A 62 16.93 -41.43 26.95
C THR A 62 15.64 -40.74 27.38
N SER A 63 15.37 -40.64 28.68
CA SER A 63 14.20 -39.92 29.20
C SER A 63 14.29 -38.43 28.91
N LEU A 64 15.49 -37.84 29.08
CA LEU A 64 15.73 -36.44 28.76
C LEU A 64 15.52 -36.19 27.27
N PHE A 65 16.04 -37.06 26.39
CA PHE A 65 15.87 -36.99 24.94
C PHE A 65 14.40 -37.16 24.51
N VAL A 66 13.65 -38.07 25.14
CA VAL A 66 12.20 -38.20 24.87
C VAL A 66 11.46 -36.93 25.27
N ILE A 67 11.75 -36.39 26.45
CA ILE A 67 11.15 -35.15 26.95
C ILE A 67 11.51 -33.98 26.03
N THR A 68 12.79 -33.75 25.73
CA THR A 68 13.21 -32.67 24.83
C THR A 68 12.63 -32.85 23.43
N THR A 69 12.54 -34.07 22.90
CA THR A 69 11.91 -34.32 21.60
C THR A 69 10.41 -33.97 21.61
N LEU A 70 9.68 -34.35 22.67
CA LEU A 70 8.26 -34.04 22.83
C LEU A 70 7.99 -32.53 22.94
N PHE A 71 8.86 -31.80 23.65
CA PHE A 71 8.64 -30.38 23.95
C PHE A 71 9.39 -29.40 23.05
N SER A 72 10.35 -29.87 22.24
CA SER A 72 11.12 -28.99 21.33
C SER A 72 10.35 -28.57 20.09
N GLY A 73 9.25 -29.25 19.74
CA GLY A 73 8.55 -28.99 18.48
C GLY A 73 9.34 -29.41 17.22
N ALA A 74 10.53 -30.00 17.35
CA ALA A 74 11.42 -30.36 16.24
C ALA A 74 10.79 -31.32 15.20
N PHE A 75 9.70 -31.99 15.57
CA PHE A 75 8.93 -32.84 14.69
C PHE A 75 7.45 -32.45 14.63
N ALA A 76 7.11 -31.18 14.89
CA ALA A 76 5.78 -30.67 14.57
C ALA A 76 5.52 -30.85 13.06
N PRO A 77 4.28 -31.18 12.64
CA PRO A 77 3.95 -31.10 11.24
C PRO A 77 4.16 -29.64 10.80
N PRO A 78 4.66 -29.40 9.58
CA PRO A 78 4.78 -28.04 9.09
C PRO A 78 3.39 -27.40 9.03
N ASN A 79 3.34 -26.08 9.20
CA ASN A 79 2.14 -25.33 8.87
C ASN A 79 1.93 -25.43 7.35
N MET A 80 0.70 -25.73 6.93
CA MET A 80 0.35 -25.89 5.52
C MET A 80 -0.81 -24.94 5.19
N LEU A 81 -0.72 -24.30 4.04
CA LEU A 81 -1.83 -23.56 3.44
C LEU A 81 -2.07 -24.16 2.04
N GLY A 82 -3.15 -24.93 1.91
CA GLY A 82 -3.34 -25.79 0.74
C GLY A 82 -2.19 -26.81 0.60
N GLU A 83 -1.51 -26.80 -0.54
CA GLU A 83 -0.35 -27.64 -0.82
C GLU A 83 0.99 -27.00 -0.39
N ARG A 84 0.97 -25.73 0.03
CA ARG A 84 2.17 -24.96 0.34
C ARG A 84 2.63 -25.14 1.78
N ARG A 85 3.94 -25.29 1.98
CA ARG A 85 4.58 -25.37 3.30
C ARG A 85 4.92 -23.97 3.81
N LEU A 86 4.29 -23.54 4.89
CA LEU A 86 4.63 -22.27 5.54
C LEU A 86 5.88 -22.47 6.40
N VAL A 87 7.01 -21.93 5.95
CA VAL A 87 8.26 -21.83 6.72
C VAL A 87 8.38 -20.50 7.45
N ASN A 88 7.69 -19.45 6.97
CA ASN A 88 7.73 -18.11 7.53
C ASN A 88 6.45 -17.76 8.32
N ALA A 89 5.27 -17.91 7.69
CA ALA A 89 4.01 -17.51 8.28
C ALA A 89 3.54 -18.49 9.36
N ILE A 90 3.16 -17.96 10.52
CA ILE A 90 2.65 -18.75 11.65
C ILE A 90 1.23 -18.32 12.00
N PRO A 91 0.23 -19.22 11.98
CA PRO A 91 -1.12 -18.87 12.39
C PRO A 91 -1.18 -18.61 13.90
N VAL A 92 -1.89 -17.55 14.28
CA VAL A 92 -2.03 -17.07 15.66
C VAL A 92 -2.83 -18.04 16.52
N ASN A 93 -3.92 -18.60 15.98
CA ASN A 93 -4.81 -19.60 16.59
C ASN A 93 -5.53 -19.20 17.89
N SER A 94 -5.16 -18.11 18.56
CA SER A 94 -5.79 -17.67 19.82
C SER A 94 -5.52 -16.22 20.18
N GLN A 95 -6.46 -15.62 20.94
CA GLN A 95 -6.32 -14.27 21.50
C GLN A 95 -5.07 -14.11 22.39
N SER A 96 -4.81 -15.09 23.25
CA SER A 96 -3.68 -15.04 24.19
C SER A 96 -2.32 -15.01 23.49
N LYS A 97 -2.22 -15.60 22.30
CA LYS A 97 -1.02 -15.51 21.47
C LYS A 97 -0.78 -14.09 20.97
N ILE A 98 -1.81 -13.37 20.49
CA ILE A 98 -1.68 -11.96 20.10
C ILE A 98 -1.21 -11.12 21.29
N GLN A 99 -1.84 -11.30 22.46
CA GLN A 99 -1.46 -10.58 23.67
C GLN A 99 0.01 -10.83 24.07
N ALA A 100 0.46 -12.08 23.96
CA ALA A 100 1.85 -12.43 24.24
C ALA A 100 2.83 -11.75 23.26
N LEU A 101 2.49 -11.72 21.96
CA LEU A 101 3.28 -11.06 20.93
C LEU A 101 3.36 -9.54 21.15
N LEU A 102 2.22 -8.89 21.42
CA LEU A 102 2.17 -7.45 21.72
C LEU A 102 2.98 -7.10 22.98
N SER A 103 2.93 -7.95 24.02
CA SER A 103 3.69 -7.75 25.26
C SER A 103 5.21 -7.89 25.05
N GLN A 104 5.64 -8.77 24.15
CA GLN A 104 7.05 -8.90 23.77
C GLN A 104 7.52 -7.66 23.03
N ASN A 105 6.68 -7.12 22.14
CA ASN A 105 6.98 -5.93 21.37
C ASN A 105 7.11 -4.67 22.26
N GLN A 106 6.27 -4.53 23.30
CA GLN A 106 6.32 -3.38 24.23
C GLN A 106 7.54 -3.34 25.18
N ASN A 107 8.31 -4.43 25.33
CA ASN A 107 9.55 -4.40 26.11
C ASN A 107 10.73 -3.80 25.34
N SER A 108 10.55 -3.46 24.06
CA SER A 108 11.43 -2.56 23.34
C SER A 108 11.02 -1.12 23.68
N TRP A 109 11.96 -0.29 24.15
CA TRP A 109 11.81 1.11 24.59
C TRP A 109 11.17 2.09 23.57
N PHE A 110 10.63 1.58 22.45
CA PHE A 110 10.32 2.29 21.22
C PHE A 110 8.85 2.65 21.00
N SER A 111 7.89 2.08 21.76
CA SER A 111 6.46 2.31 21.49
C SER A 111 5.97 3.73 21.80
N ASP A 112 6.67 4.49 22.65
CA ASP A 112 6.20 5.80 23.11
C ASP A 112 6.86 7.00 22.39
N PHE A 113 7.97 6.80 21.68
CA PHE A 113 8.74 7.93 21.10
C PHE A 113 8.34 8.28 19.66
N PHE A 114 7.81 7.34 18.88
CA PHE A 114 7.39 7.58 17.48
C PHE A 114 5.89 7.86 17.30
N ARG A 115 5.11 7.89 18.39
CA ARG A 115 3.67 8.24 18.40
C ARG A 115 3.35 9.70 17.99
N MET A 116 4.34 10.49 17.57
CA MET A 116 4.21 11.92 17.28
C MET A 116 4.89 12.39 15.98
N ALA A 117 5.35 11.47 15.13
CA ALA A 117 5.94 11.83 13.83
C ALA A 117 5.54 10.81 12.76
N GLU A 118 4.24 10.72 12.50
CA GLU A 118 3.68 10.05 11.32
C GLU A 118 2.59 10.95 10.76
N ASN A 119 2.99 12.16 10.39
CA ASN A 119 2.26 13.06 9.51
C ASN A 119 3.25 13.49 8.44
N ASP A 120 3.68 12.54 7.63
CA ASP A 120 4.15 12.84 6.28
C ASP A 120 3.27 11.99 5.37
N PHE A 121 2.40 12.69 4.64
CA PHE A 121 1.49 12.12 3.67
C PHE A 121 2.32 11.33 2.66
N ALA A 122 2.05 10.03 2.58
CA ALA A 122 2.49 9.21 1.47
C ALA A 122 1.80 9.72 0.19
N VAL A 123 2.57 9.69 -0.87
CA VAL A 123 2.40 10.45 -2.10
C VAL A 123 2.37 9.36 -3.18
N ASP A 124 1.16 8.95 -3.59
CA ASP A 124 0.93 7.95 -4.63
C ASP A 124 1.25 8.55 -6.00
N ALA A 125 1.88 7.78 -6.90
CA ALA A 125 2.23 8.22 -8.26
C ALA A 125 1.92 7.33 -9.50
N PRO A 126 0.66 7.01 -9.88
CA PRO A 126 0.31 6.10 -10.98
C PRO A 126 0.94 6.28 -12.33
N GLU A 127 1.68 5.29 -12.79
CA GLU A 127 1.63 4.81 -14.17
C GLU A 127 0.16 4.66 -14.59
N ALA A 128 -0.24 5.08 -15.79
CA ALA A 128 -1.55 4.70 -16.32
C ALA A 128 -1.49 3.98 -17.62
N ILE A 129 -2.33 2.97 -17.69
CA ILE A 129 -2.97 2.54 -18.91
C ILE A 129 -4.42 3.01 -18.76
N GLY A 130 -4.90 3.88 -19.64
CA GLY A 130 -6.30 4.30 -19.58
C GLY A 130 -7.19 3.07 -19.71
N ASP A 131 -8.05 2.82 -18.72
CA ASP A 131 -9.08 1.79 -18.83
C ASP A 131 -10.02 2.16 -19.97
N GLN A 132 -9.84 1.50 -21.12
CA GLN A 132 -10.81 1.53 -22.20
C GLN A 132 -11.87 0.50 -21.88
N GLY A 133 -12.84 0.90 -21.06
CA GLY A 133 -14.14 0.24 -21.05
C GLY A 133 -14.65 0.14 -22.48
N ALA A 134 -15.27 -0.99 -22.83
CA ALA A 134 -15.85 -1.19 -24.15
C ALA A 134 -17.00 -0.20 -24.40
N ALA A 135 -16.68 1.03 -24.79
CA ALA A 135 -17.65 2.12 -24.94
C ALA A 135 -17.78 2.58 -26.39
N GLU A 136 -19.03 2.85 -26.77
CA GLU A 136 -19.46 3.45 -28.02
C GLU A 136 -19.01 4.94 -28.17
N ARG A 137 -18.40 5.52 -27.12
CA ARG A 137 -18.04 6.95 -26.96
C ARG A 137 -16.61 7.10 -26.41
N ASP A 138 -15.89 8.14 -26.81
CA ASP A 138 -14.46 8.34 -26.50
C ASP A 138 -14.27 9.10 -25.17
N TYR A 139 -13.61 8.48 -24.18
CA TYR A 139 -13.34 9.09 -22.88
C TYR A 139 -11.99 8.66 -22.30
N ILE A 140 -11.49 9.39 -21.29
CA ILE A 140 -10.27 9.01 -20.54
C ILE A 140 -10.67 8.69 -19.10
N GLY A 141 -10.37 7.47 -18.66
CA GLY A 141 -10.59 7.00 -17.29
C GLY A 141 -9.50 7.46 -16.31
N THR A 142 -9.53 6.87 -15.12
CA THR A 142 -8.50 7.09 -14.09
C THR A 142 -7.12 6.63 -14.59
N ASN A 143 -6.09 7.36 -14.20
CA ASN A 143 -4.71 7.01 -14.46
C ASN A 143 -4.30 5.83 -13.53
N VAL A 144 -4.31 4.56 -14.01
CA VAL A 144 -4.13 3.29 -13.22
C VAL A 144 -2.86 2.48 -13.49
N GLN A 145 -2.19 1.95 -12.45
CA GLN A 145 -0.86 1.34 -12.58
C GLN A 145 -0.78 0.16 -13.56
N VAL A 146 -1.78 -0.74 -13.52
CA VAL A 146 -1.79 -1.99 -14.29
C VAL A 146 -3.09 -2.10 -15.06
N ASP A 147 -3.01 -2.44 -16.34
CA ASP A 147 -4.17 -2.63 -17.21
C ASP A 147 -5.16 -3.68 -16.65
N GLY A 148 -6.44 -3.31 -16.61
CA GLY A 148 -7.54 -4.10 -16.06
C GLY A 148 -7.46 -4.38 -14.55
N VAL A 149 -6.68 -3.58 -13.82
CA VAL A 149 -6.73 -3.49 -12.36
C VAL A 149 -7.17 -2.07 -12.03
N ASP A 150 -8.47 -1.87 -11.81
CA ASP A 150 -9.00 -0.53 -11.59
C ASP A 150 -8.63 -0.02 -10.19
N GLU A 151 -8.36 1.28 -10.11
CA GLU A 151 -8.03 1.99 -8.89
C GLU A 151 -9.07 3.09 -8.61
N GLY A 152 -9.46 3.21 -7.35
CA GLY A 152 -10.45 4.19 -6.95
C GLY A 152 -9.89 5.60 -7.03
N ASP A 153 -10.76 6.53 -7.38
CA ASP A 153 -10.51 7.96 -7.39
C ASP A 153 -11.79 8.69 -6.95
N ILE A 154 -11.71 10.00 -6.73
CA ILE A 154 -12.89 10.81 -6.37
C ILE A 154 -13.79 11.11 -7.56
N VAL A 155 -13.34 10.83 -8.80
CA VAL A 155 -14.14 10.98 -10.02
C VAL A 155 -14.04 9.74 -10.88
N LYS A 156 -15.18 9.26 -11.39
CA LYS A 156 -15.28 8.15 -12.34
C LYS A 156 -16.28 8.48 -13.45
N THR A 157 -16.03 7.98 -14.65
CA THR A 157 -16.93 8.14 -15.80
C THR A 157 -16.89 6.92 -16.70
N ASP A 158 -18.00 6.66 -17.39
CA ASP A 158 -18.10 5.70 -18.50
C ASP A 158 -18.30 6.40 -19.86
N GLY A 159 -18.00 7.71 -19.91
CA GLY A 159 -18.23 8.58 -21.07
C GLY A 159 -19.67 9.10 -21.18
N TYR A 160 -20.64 8.53 -20.48
CA TYR A 160 -22.02 9.02 -20.46
C TYR A 160 -22.36 9.73 -19.18
N ASP A 161 -21.93 9.18 -18.04
CA ASP A 161 -22.16 9.77 -16.73
C ASP A 161 -20.82 10.10 -16.05
N ILE A 162 -20.79 11.20 -15.30
CA ILE A 162 -19.69 11.58 -14.41
C ILE A 162 -20.19 11.44 -12.97
N TYR A 163 -19.49 10.62 -12.19
CA TYR A 163 -19.68 10.46 -10.76
C TYR A 163 -18.56 11.21 -10.04
N TYR A 164 -18.90 12.10 -9.11
CA TYR A 164 -17.94 12.91 -8.37
C TYR A 164 -18.24 12.85 -6.87
N ALA A 165 -17.34 12.19 -6.13
CA ALA A 165 -17.32 12.20 -4.67
C ALA A 165 -16.78 13.55 -4.19
N THR A 166 -17.70 14.41 -3.73
CA THR A 166 -17.35 15.78 -3.33
C THR A 166 -16.60 15.76 -2.00
N ARG A 167 -15.38 16.32 -2.01
CA ARG A 167 -14.59 16.46 -0.80
C ARG A 167 -15.37 17.25 0.25
N TYR A 168 -15.33 16.77 1.49
CA TYR A 168 -15.89 17.44 2.68
C TYR A 168 -17.42 17.59 2.74
N GLN A 169 -18.20 16.96 1.84
CA GLN A 169 -19.67 17.04 1.88
C GLN A 169 -20.38 15.70 2.10
N ASN A 170 -19.65 14.58 2.19
CA ASN A 170 -20.21 13.23 2.29
C ASN A 170 -21.28 12.98 1.20
N ARG A 171 -20.95 13.34 -0.05
CA ARG A 171 -21.88 13.26 -1.17
C ARG A 171 -21.22 12.72 -2.43
N VAL A 172 -22.02 12.11 -3.29
CA VAL A 172 -21.65 11.80 -4.68
C VAL A 172 -22.62 12.51 -5.61
N ARG A 173 -22.08 13.41 -6.43
CA ARG A 173 -22.84 14.08 -7.50
C ARG A 173 -22.75 13.28 -8.78
N VAL A 174 -23.87 13.14 -9.47
CA VAL A 174 -23.99 12.40 -10.73
C VAL A 174 -24.44 13.35 -11.82
N PHE A 175 -23.70 13.39 -12.93
CA PHE A 175 -24.00 14.21 -14.10
C PHE A 175 -24.13 13.32 -15.32
N ASN A 176 -25.23 13.42 -16.04
CA ASN A 176 -25.31 12.87 -17.38
C ASN A 176 -24.73 13.86 -18.38
N ILE A 177 -23.90 13.36 -19.30
CA ILE A 177 -23.23 14.16 -20.33
C ILE A 177 -23.90 13.87 -21.67
N ALA A 178 -24.67 14.84 -22.16
CA ALA A 178 -25.35 14.70 -23.43
C ALA A 178 -24.36 14.50 -24.60
N LEU A 179 -24.82 13.92 -25.71
CA LEU A 179 -23.98 13.70 -26.90
C LEU A 179 -23.43 14.99 -27.52
N ASN A 180 -24.09 16.11 -27.28
CA ASN A 180 -23.58 17.42 -27.69
C ASN A 180 -22.58 18.01 -26.70
N GLY A 181 -22.36 17.37 -25.54
CA GLY A 181 -21.44 17.78 -24.48
C GLY A 181 -22.05 18.62 -23.35
N ASP A 182 -23.37 18.88 -23.37
CA ASP A 182 -24.04 19.62 -22.30
C ASP A 182 -24.11 18.79 -21.01
N ILE A 183 -24.02 19.48 -19.87
CA ILE A 183 -24.02 18.86 -18.54
C ILE A 183 -25.45 18.81 -17.99
N LEU A 184 -25.94 17.62 -17.64
CA LEU A 184 -27.27 17.41 -17.07
C LEU A 184 -27.15 16.85 -15.65
N PRO A 185 -27.31 17.66 -14.59
CA PRO A 185 -27.32 17.17 -13.22
C PRO A 185 -28.41 16.11 -13.02
N GLN A 186 -28.01 14.92 -12.56
CA GLN A 186 -28.89 13.76 -12.43
C GLN A 186 -29.22 13.46 -10.96
N ALA A 187 -28.22 13.45 -10.09
CA ALA A 187 -28.40 13.13 -8.68
C ALA A 187 -27.34 13.78 -7.77
N ASP A 188 -27.70 13.90 -6.50
CA ASP A 188 -26.80 14.30 -5.41
C ASP A 188 -27.06 13.34 -4.22
N ILE A 189 -26.26 12.29 -4.15
CA ILE A 189 -26.42 11.16 -3.23
C ILE A 189 -25.83 11.53 -1.88
N ASP A 190 -26.65 11.51 -0.83
CA ASP A 190 -26.21 11.73 0.56
C ASP A 190 -25.65 10.43 1.15
N LEU A 191 -24.37 10.46 1.54
CA LEU A 191 -23.66 9.29 2.10
C LEU A 191 -23.85 9.16 3.63
N GLY A 192 -24.58 10.10 4.25
CA GLY A 192 -24.76 10.18 5.69
C GLY A 192 -23.43 10.38 6.43
N ASP A 193 -23.09 9.43 7.29
CA ASP A 193 -21.88 9.50 8.12
C ASP A 193 -20.61 9.02 7.39
N LEU A 194 -20.73 8.50 6.16
CA LEU A 194 -19.59 8.05 5.36
C LEU A 194 -18.90 9.24 4.68
N TYR A 195 -17.62 9.43 4.99
CA TYR A 195 -16.73 10.35 4.30
C TYR A 195 -16.08 9.61 3.15
N ALA A 196 -16.49 9.92 1.91
CA ALA A 196 -15.97 9.27 0.73
C ALA A 196 -14.50 9.62 0.52
N GLU A 197 -13.69 8.59 0.33
CA GLU A 197 -12.30 8.69 -0.07
C GLU A 197 -12.15 8.41 -1.55
N SER A 198 -12.91 7.44 -2.06
CA SER A 198 -12.82 6.99 -3.45
C SER A 198 -14.12 6.34 -3.92
N ILE A 199 -14.29 6.29 -5.24
CA ILE A 199 -15.41 5.62 -5.89
C ILE A 199 -14.92 4.70 -7.02
N TYR A 200 -15.75 3.70 -7.34
CA TYR A 200 -15.67 2.88 -8.54
C TYR A 200 -17.02 2.83 -9.24
N ILE A 201 -16.99 2.54 -10.54
CA ILE A 201 -18.20 2.21 -11.29
C ILE A 201 -17.99 0.88 -12.01
N THR A 202 -19.03 0.05 -12.02
CA THR A 202 -19.17 -1.11 -12.91
C THR A 202 -20.31 -0.85 -13.89
N GLU A 203 -20.66 -1.81 -14.73
CA GLU A 203 -21.86 -1.69 -15.58
C GLU A 203 -23.14 -1.43 -14.77
N THR A 204 -23.23 -1.97 -13.54
CA THR A 204 -24.47 -1.95 -12.75
C THR A 204 -24.34 -1.25 -11.40
N GLN A 205 -23.12 -1.02 -10.89
CA GLN A 205 -22.90 -0.56 -9.52
C GLN A 205 -22.02 0.68 -9.43
N LEU A 206 -22.40 1.60 -8.54
CA LEU A 206 -21.54 2.66 -8.01
C LEU A 206 -21.07 2.19 -6.64
N ILE A 207 -19.76 2.12 -6.43
CA ILE A 207 -19.16 1.68 -5.18
C ILE A 207 -18.50 2.89 -4.54
N VAL A 208 -18.88 3.21 -3.31
CA VAL A 208 -18.31 4.31 -2.52
C VAL A 208 -17.54 3.73 -1.36
N ILE A 209 -16.26 4.08 -1.26
CA ILE A 209 -15.35 3.61 -0.22
C ILE A 209 -14.89 4.82 0.57
N GLY A 210 -14.80 4.65 1.89
CA GLY A 210 -14.28 5.70 2.74
C GLY A 210 -14.30 5.30 4.20
N TYR A 211 -14.50 6.28 5.05
CA TYR A 211 -14.42 6.09 6.49
C TYR A 211 -15.57 6.73 7.25
N ILE A 212 -15.84 6.18 8.44
CA ILE A 212 -16.81 6.69 9.40
C ILE A 212 -16.06 7.03 10.69
N TYR A 213 -16.39 8.17 11.32
CA TYR A 213 -15.83 8.51 12.62
C TYR A 213 -16.57 7.82 13.76
N SER A 214 -15.82 7.05 14.55
CA SER A 214 -16.25 6.56 15.86
C SER A 214 -15.62 7.40 16.95
N PHE A 215 -16.45 8.10 17.71
CA PHE A 215 -16.03 8.92 18.84
C PHE A 215 -15.98 8.09 20.12
N MET A 216 -14.79 7.98 20.71
CA MET A 216 -14.63 7.35 22.01
C MET A 216 -14.85 8.39 23.12
N PRO A 217 -15.80 8.19 24.05
CA PRO A 217 -15.99 9.09 25.17
C PRO A 217 -14.80 9.01 26.12
N SER A 218 -14.09 10.12 26.32
CA SER A 218 -13.04 10.23 27.34
C SER A 218 -13.68 10.24 28.74
N TYR A 219 -13.48 9.18 29.53
CA TYR A 219 -13.93 9.13 30.92
C TYR A 219 -12.89 9.78 31.84
N TYR A 220 -13.15 11.01 32.28
CA TYR A 220 -12.34 11.64 33.33
C TYR A 220 -12.94 11.33 34.71
N PRO A 221 -12.13 11.00 35.72
CA PRO A 221 -12.58 10.97 37.11
C PRO A 221 -13.14 12.35 37.48
N GLU A 222 -14.26 12.39 38.23
CA GLU A 222 -15.04 13.59 38.62
C GLU A 222 -14.25 14.76 39.26
N ALA A 223 -12.94 14.60 39.52
CA ALA A 223 -12.08 15.56 40.20
C ALA A 223 -11.27 16.49 39.27
N MET A 224 -11.41 16.40 37.94
CA MET A 224 -10.67 17.26 37.00
C MET A 224 -11.59 18.00 36.03
N ASP A 225 -11.67 19.33 36.16
CA ASP A 225 -12.31 20.25 35.21
C ASP A 225 -11.43 20.41 33.94
N TYR A 226 -11.27 19.34 33.16
CA TYR A 226 -10.65 19.41 31.83
C TYR A 226 -11.69 19.02 30.77
N ILE A 227 -11.92 19.91 29.80
CA ILE A 227 -12.61 19.53 28.56
C ILE A 227 -11.60 18.71 27.76
N GLY A 228 -11.71 17.39 27.81
CA GLY A 228 -10.92 16.53 26.94
C GLY A 228 -11.45 16.60 25.51
N TRP A 229 -10.54 16.57 24.55
CA TRP A 229 -10.89 16.35 23.15
C TRP A 229 -11.34 14.88 23.01
N PRO A 230 -12.51 14.59 22.42
CA PRO A 230 -12.88 13.20 22.13
C PRO A 230 -11.84 12.62 21.15
N TYR A 231 -11.35 11.42 21.45
CA TYR A 231 -10.55 10.69 20.48
C TYR A 231 -11.50 10.13 19.42
N ALA A 232 -11.35 10.57 18.18
CA ALA A 232 -12.03 9.99 17.04
C ALA A 232 -11.12 8.92 16.42
N SER A 233 -11.62 7.70 16.29
CA SER A 233 -11.03 6.67 15.45
C SER A 233 -11.84 6.59 14.16
N TYR A 234 -11.19 6.52 13.01
CA TYR A 234 -11.86 6.33 11.73
C TYR A 234 -11.83 4.85 11.35
N THR A 235 -12.98 4.34 10.91
CA THR A 235 -13.20 2.94 10.55
C THR A 235 -13.69 2.85 9.11
N GLY A 236 -13.27 1.82 8.38
CA GLY A 236 -13.57 1.66 6.96
C GLY A 236 -15.04 1.33 6.72
N SER A 237 -15.60 1.90 5.65
CA SER A 237 -16.93 1.57 5.15
C SER A 237 -16.98 1.52 3.62
N VAL A 238 -17.77 0.59 3.09
CA VAL A 238 -18.09 0.44 1.66
C VAL A 238 -19.60 0.50 1.53
N GLN A 239 -20.10 1.37 0.65
CA GLN A 239 -21.52 1.42 0.25
C GLN A 239 -21.61 1.16 -1.24
N ILE A 240 -22.44 0.20 -1.64
CA ILE A 240 -22.67 -0.19 -3.04
C ILE A 240 -24.09 0.22 -3.43
N TYR A 241 -24.20 0.99 -4.50
CA TYR A 241 -25.44 1.52 -5.05
C TYR A 241 -25.73 0.91 -6.43
N ASN A 242 -27.00 0.68 -6.74
CA ASN A 242 -27.43 0.36 -8.09
C ASN A 242 -27.30 1.60 -8.99
N ARG A 243 -26.66 1.51 -10.16
CA ARG A 243 -26.47 2.69 -11.04
C ARG A 243 -27.75 3.20 -11.70
N GLU A 244 -28.73 2.33 -11.94
CA GLU A 244 -29.98 2.72 -12.58
C GLU A 244 -30.93 3.41 -11.59
N THR A 245 -31.10 2.84 -10.39
CA THR A 245 -32.05 3.36 -9.40
C THR A 245 -31.41 4.31 -8.38
N LEU A 246 -30.09 4.24 -8.21
CA LEU A 246 -29.32 4.93 -7.17
C LEU A 246 -29.71 4.54 -5.74
N ASP A 247 -30.34 3.38 -5.57
CA ASP A 247 -30.62 2.80 -4.26
C ASP A 247 -29.40 2.02 -3.74
N ILE A 248 -29.21 2.05 -2.42
CA ILE A 248 -28.15 1.26 -1.77
C ILE A 248 -28.51 -0.24 -1.77
N GLU A 249 -27.63 -1.08 -2.29
CA GLU A 249 -27.78 -2.53 -2.36
C GLU A 249 -27.06 -3.25 -1.22
N TYR A 250 -25.92 -2.71 -0.78
CA TYR A 250 -25.04 -3.32 0.22
C TYR A 250 -24.20 -2.30 0.97
N THR A 251 -24.01 -2.53 2.26
CA THR A 251 -23.06 -1.79 3.11
C THR A 251 -22.16 -2.75 3.87
N LEU A 252 -20.86 -2.50 3.86
CA LEU A 252 -19.89 -3.13 4.75
C LEU A 252 -19.28 -2.05 5.67
N GLU A 253 -19.38 -2.23 6.97
CA GLU A 253 -18.60 -1.49 7.97
C GLU A 253 -17.58 -2.42 8.61
N THR A 254 -16.35 -1.98 8.83
CA THR A 254 -15.30 -2.76 9.49
C THR A 254 -14.57 -1.93 10.54
N ASP A 255 -13.96 -2.58 11.54
CA ASP A 255 -13.17 -1.91 12.58
C ASP A 255 -11.67 -1.76 12.21
N ALA A 256 -11.36 -1.89 10.92
CA ALA A 256 -10.09 -1.55 10.31
C ALA A 256 -10.26 -0.31 9.42
N ASN A 257 -9.23 0.51 9.23
CA ASN A 257 -9.24 1.58 8.24
C ASN A 257 -8.74 1.07 6.89
N PHE A 258 -9.37 1.44 5.78
CA PHE A 258 -8.82 1.12 4.46
C PHE A 258 -7.52 1.89 4.26
N TYR A 259 -6.53 1.21 3.68
CA TYR A 259 -5.26 1.81 3.26
C TYR A 259 -5.27 2.03 1.75
N GLN A 260 -5.50 0.96 0.98
CA GLN A 260 -5.71 1.02 -0.46
C GLN A 260 -6.58 -0.16 -0.91
N HIS A 261 -7.08 -0.10 -2.13
CA HIS A 261 -8.02 -1.08 -2.67
C HIS A 261 -7.97 -1.12 -4.21
N ARG A 262 -8.40 -2.24 -4.80
CA ARG A 262 -8.45 -2.49 -6.26
C ARG A 262 -9.75 -3.15 -6.65
N LEU A 263 -10.32 -2.75 -7.78
CA LEU A 263 -11.42 -3.46 -8.42
C LEU A 263 -10.87 -4.25 -9.59
N ILE A 264 -11.05 -5.57 -9.56
CA ILE A 264 -10.57 -6.48 -10.61
C ILE A 264 -11.77 -7.33 -11.02
N ASP A 265 -12.15 -7.21 -12.29
CA ASP A 265 -13.40 -7.76 -12.82
C ASP A 265 -14.60 -7.37 -11.92
N GLN A 266 -15.33 -8.34 -11.40
CA GLN A 266 -16.47 -8.16 -10.48
C GLN A 266 -16.10 -8.40 -9.01
N SER A 267 -14.86 -8.16 -8.61
CA SER A 267 -14.38 -8.35 -7.24
C SER A 267 -13.60 -7.15 -6.72
N LEU A 268 -14.02 -6.64 -5.57
CA LEU A 268 -13.34 -5.54 -4.88
C LEU A 268 -12.39 -6.12 -3.82
N PHE A 269 -11.11 -5.81 -3.95
CA PHE A 269 -10.06 -6.18 -2.99
C PHE A 269 -9.65 -4.97 -2.17
N LEU A 270 -9.72 -5.10 -0.85
CA LEU A 270 -9.48 -4.06 0.15
C LEU A 270 -8.28 -4.47 1.00
N VAL A 271 -7.30 -3.58 1.16
CA VAL A 271 -6.22 -3.73 2.11
C VAL A 271 -6.42 -2.72 3.23
N SER A 272 -6.65 -3.22 4.44
CA SER A 272 -6.98 -2.42 5.60
C SER A 272 -5.92 -2.54 6.69
N ASN A 273 -5.81 -1.52 7.53
CA ASN A 273 -5.05 -1.55 8.76
C ASN A 273 -5.98 -1.60 9.98
N LYS A 274 -5.77 -2.55 10.87
CA LYS A 274 -6.49 -2.67 12.14
C LYS A 274 -5.56 -2.31 13.29
N GLN A 275 -5.96 -1.32 14.06
CA GLN A 275 -5.29 -0.95 15.31
C GLN A 275 -5.50 -2.04 16.37
N LEU A 276 -4.43 -2.36 17.11
CA LEU A 276 -4.43 -3.44 18.11
C LEU A 276 -4.44 -2.95 19.55
N TYR A 277 -4.54 -1.64 19.78
CA TYR A 277 -4.60 -1.05 21.11
C TYR A 277 -6.04 -0.79 21.54
N ASN A 278 -6.31 -0.88 22.85
CA ASN A 278 -7.62 -0.56 23.44
C ASN A 278 -8.82 -1.29 22.80
N THR A 279 -8.63 -2.52 22.33
CA THR A 279 -9.70 -3.35 21.77
C THR A 279 -10.06 -4.53 22.69
N ASP A 280 -11.35 -4.85 22.77
CA ASP A 280 -11.88 -6.03 23.48
C ASP A 280 -11.62 -7.33 22.68
N ASP A 281 -11.56 -7.23 21.34
CA ASP A 281 -11.29 -8.34 20.44
C ASP A 281 -10.36 -7.90 19.31
N TYR A 282 -9.25 -8.62 19.14
CA TYR A 282 -8.26 -8.33 18.10
C TYR A 282 -8.69 -8.81 16.71
N ARG A 283 -9.73 -9.63 16.59
CA ARG A 283 -10.20 -10.13 15.30
C ARG A 283 -10.83 -8.99 14.48
N PRO A 284 -10.47 -8.82 13.20
CA PRO A 284 -11.20 -7.94 12.29
C PRO A 284 -12.70 -8.26 12.29
N MET A 285 -13.51 -7.21 12.40
CA MET A 285 -14.97 -7.28 12.37
C MET A 285 -15.48 -6.82 11.01
N PHE A 286 -16.53 -7.48 10.53
CA PHE A 286 -17.27 -7.09 9.34
C PHE A 286 -18.75 -7.02 9.71
N LYS A 287 -19.37 -5.86 9.54
CA LYS A 287 -20.79 -5.62 9.73
C LYS A 287 -21.40 -5.33 8.38
N GLU A 288 -22.11 -6.33 7.86
CA GLU A 288 -22.65 -6.37 6.51
C GLU A 288 -24.14 -6.11 6.57
N THR A 289 -24.66 -5.20 5.74
CA THR A 289 -26.09 -4.90 5.62
C THR A 289 -26.54 -5.11 4.18
N LYS A 290 -27.50 -6.03 3.97
CA LYS A 290 -28.11 -6.35 2.67
C LYS A 290 -29.60 -6.55 2.86
N ASN A 291 -30.44 -5.93 2.02
CA ASN A 291 -31.90 -6.02 2.10
C ASN A 291 -32.44 -5.75 3.53
N ASP A 292 -32.00 -4.66 4.16
CA ASP A 292 -32.33 -4.26 5.54
C ASP A 292 -31.97 -5.29 6.63
N THR A 293 -31.18 -6.30 6.31
CA THR A 293 -30.69 -7.30 7.26
C THR A 293 -29.22 -7.04 7.54
N THR A 294 -28.87 -6.86 8.81
CA THR A 294 -27.49 -6.65 9.25
C THR A 294 -26.96 -7.90 9.94
N GLU A 295 -25.80 -8.38 9.50
CA GLU A 295 -25.03 -9.45 10.13
C GLU A 295 -23.66 -8.92 10.57
N THR A 296 -23.11 -9.46 11.66
CA THR A 296 -21.76 -9.14 12.09
C THR A 296 -20.94 -10.39 12.24
N THR A 297 -19.88 -10.49 11.45
CA THR A 297 -18.93 -11.60 11.46
C THR A 297 -17.56 -11.11 11.96
N ARG A 298 -16.69 -12.06 12.30
CA ARG A 298 -15.29 -11.79 12.71
C ARG A 298 -14.39 -12.84 12.10
N LEU A 299 -13.22 -12.41 11.65
CA LEU A 299 -12.21 -13.31 11.10
C LEU A 299 -11.73 -14.31 12.15
N SER A 300 -11.52 -15.58 11.78
CA SER A 300 -11.02 -16.60 12.70
C SER A 300 -9.55 -16.36 13.07
N TYR A 301 -9.15 -16.70 14.31
CA TYR A 301 -7.74 -16.64 14.71
C TYR A 301 -6.83 -17.58 13.89
N SER A 302 -7.38 -18.60 13.22
CA SER A 302 -6.61 -19.47 12.31
C SER A 302 -6.21 -18.76 11.02
N ASP A 303 -6.93 -17.70 10.64
CA ASP A 303 -6.73 -16.94 9.40
C ASP A 303 -5.99 -15.62 9.66
N ILE A 304 -5.46 -15.48 10.88
CA ILE A 304 -4.57 -14.40 11.30
C ILE A 304 -3.17 -14.99 11.47
N TYR A 305 -2.20 -14.44 10.75
CA TYR A 305 -0.82 -14.92 10.70
C TYR A 305 0.15 -13.88 11.29
N TYR A 306 1.34 -14.32 11.67
CA TYR A 306 2.44 -13.44 12.08
C TYR A 306 3.78 -14.01 11.64
N PHE A 307 4.82 -13.18 11.66
CA PHE A 307 6.21 -13.53 11.38
C PHE A 307 7.06 -13.24 12.62
N GLU A 308 8.07 -14.06 12.93
CA GLU A 308 8.81 -13.97 14.22
C GLU A 308 9.65 -12.70 14.37
N ASP A 309 10.14 -12.12 13.26
CA ASP A 309 11.07 -10.99 13.27
C ASP A 309 10.45 -9.67 12.77
N ILE A 310 9.13 -9.64 12.58
CA ILE A 310 8.42 -8.45 12.10
C ILE A 310 7.74 -7.73 13.27
N PRO A 311 7.98 -6.42 13.45
CA PRO A 311 7.34 -5.67 14.52
C PRO A 311 5.83 -5.60 14.30
N ILE A 312 5.09 -5.69 15.41
CA ILE A 312 3.63 -5.70 15.42
C ILE A 312 3.13 -4.37 15.99
N SER A 313 2.95 -3.38 15.11
CA SER A 313 2.30 -2.10 15.45
C SER A 313 0.78 -2.14 15.20
N SER A 314 0.36 -2.90 14.19
CA SER A 314 -1.03 -3.04 13.76
C SER A 314 -1.24 -4.40 13.08
N MET A 315 -2.40 -4.60 12.47
CA MET A 315 -2.72 -5.80 11.69
C MET A 315 -3.22 -5.41 10.31
N THR A 316 -2.54 -5.86 9.27
CA THR A 316 -2.99 -5.77 7.89
C THR A 316 -4.07 -6.80 7.64
N VAL A 317 -5.21 -6.38 7.07
CA VAL A 317 -6.34 -7.23 6.72
C VAL A 317 -6.56 -7.09 5.23
N VAL A 318 -6.47 -8.20 4.49
CA VAL A 318 -6.77 -8.23 3.06
C VAL A 318 -8.13 -8.89 2.89
N THR A 319 -9.07 -8.19 2.27
CA THR A 319 -10.47 -8.59 2.13
C THR A 319 -10.89 -8.52 0.67
N GLY A 320 -11.42 -9.60 0.12
CA GLY A 320 -12.10 -9.60 -1.18
C GLY A 320 -13.62 -9.63 -0.98
N ILE A 321 -14.34 -8.87 -1.81
CA ILE A 321 -15.80 -8.84 -1.88
C ILE A 321 -16.22 -9.17 -3.30
N LYS A 322 -16.93 -10.28 -3.49
CA LYS A 322 -17.52 -10.62 -4.79
C LYS A 322 -18.78 -9.78 -5.01
N LEU A 323 -18.81 -8.91 -6.01
CA LEU A 323 -19.84 -7.87 -6.13
C LEU A 323 -21.25 -8.38 -6.49
N ASP A 324 -21.36 -9.56 -7.12
CA ASP A 324 -22.68 -10.12 -7.49
C ASP A 324 -23.37 -10.82 -6.29
N THR A 325 -22.57 -11.40 -5.39
CA THR A 325 -23.07 -12.18 -4.24
C THR A 325 -22.95 -11.42 -2.91
N TYR A 326 -22.02 -10.46 -2.87
CA TYR A 326 -21.45 -9.82 -1.69
C TYR A 326 -20.78 -10.80 -0.71
N GLU A 327 -20.25 -11.92 -1.21
CA GLU A 327 -19.45 -12.82 -0.39
C GLU A 327 -18.12 -12.13 -0.01
N VAL A 328 -17.83 -12.13 1.30
CA VAL A 328 -16.63 -11.51 1.88
C VAL A 328 -15.63 -12.61 2.29
N ASN A 329 -14.41 -12.53 1.78
CA ASN A 329 -13.31 -13.41 2.15
C ASN A 329 -12.12 -12.59 2.64
N SER A 330 -11.51 -12.98 3.76
CA SER A 330 -10.38 -12.21 4.31
C SER A 330 -9.28 -13.09 4.90
N GLN A 331 -8.07 -12.55 4.89
CA GLN A 331 -6.92 -13.04 5.67
C GLN A 331 -6.25 -11.84 6.35
N ALA A 332 -5.57 -12.08 7.47
CA ALA A 332 -4.89 -11.01 8.19
C ALA A 332 -3.48 -11.39 8.65
N PHE A 333 -2.62 -10.38 8.75
CA PHE A 333 -1.22 -10.51 9.14
C PHE A 333 -0.90 -9.48 10.22
N LEU A 334 -0.25 -9.91 11.30
CA LEU A 334 0.27 -9.00 12.31
C LEU A 334 1.50 -8.28 11.73
N GLY A 335 1.42 -6.95 11.67
CA GLY A 335 2.28 -6.09 10.88
C GLY A 335 1.43 -5.00 10.20
N SER A 336 2.03 -3.86 9.87
CA SER A 336 1.33 -2.81 9.15
C SER A 336 1.39 -3.04 7.63
N VAL A 337 0.85 -2.10 6.88
CA VAL A 337 1.05 -1.98 5.44
C VAL A 337 1.44 -0.53 5.17
N SER A 338 2.38 -0.34 4.26
CA SER A 338 2.92 0.94 3.85
C SER A 338 2.74 1.22 2.38
N GLN A 339 2.66 0.19 1.54
CA GLN A 339 2.40 0.26 0.09
C GLN A 339 1.76 -1.06 -0.39
N ILE A 340 1.05 -1.03 -1.52
CA ILE A 340 0.58 -2.24 -2.19
C ILE A 340 0.86 -2.17 -3.70
N TYR A 341 0.96 -3.32 -4.36
CA TYR A 341 1.00 -3.45 -5.82
C TYR A 341 0.10 -4.61 -6.22
N ALA A 342 -0.65 -4.51 -7.33
CA ALA A 342 -1.54 -5.59 -7.74
C ALA A 342 -1.55 -5.81 -9.26
N THR A 343 -1.61 -7.07 -9.65
CA THR A 343 -2.00 -7.53 -10.99
C THR A 343 -3.44 -8.06 -10.93
N LYS A 344 -3.95 -8.62 -12.04
CA LYS A 344 -5.28 -9.24 -12.07
C LYS A 344 -5.42 -10.46 -11.13
N ASP A 345 -4.31 -11.11 -10.81
CA ASP A 345 -4.28 -12.39 -10.09
C ASP A 345 -3.37 -12.37 -8.85
N THR A 346 -2.68 -11.27 -8.59
CA THR A 346 -1.70 -11.16 -7.51
C THR A 346 -1.81 -9.82 -6.80
N LEU A 347 -1.63 -9.83 -5.48
CA LEU A 347 -1.45 -8.64 -4.65
C LEU A 347 -0.16 -8.77 -3.86
N TYR A 348 0.61 -7.70 -3.81
CA TYR A 348 1.74 -7.52 -2.93
C TYR A 348 1.41 -6.44 -1.90
N THR A 349 1.76 -6.69 -0.65
CA THR A 349 1.81 -5.65 0.39
C THR A 349 3.26 -5.47 0.82
N ALA A 350 3.64 -4.22 1.09
CA ALA A 350 4.95 -3.84 1.58
C ALA A 350 4.80 -3.10 2.91
N TYR A 351 5.55 -3.51 3.92
CA TYR A 351 5.57 -2.86 5.23
C TYR A 351 6.96 -2.34 5.57
N ASN A 352 7.09 -1.02 5.64
CA ASN A 352 8.32 -0.34 6.06
C ASN A 352 8.41 -0.31 7.58
N TYR A 353 9.54 -0.75 8.14
CA TYR A 353 9.81 -0.65 9.57
C TYR A 353 11.30 -0.52 9.89
N TYR A 354 11.61 -0.08 11.11
CA TYR A 354 12.98 -0.07 11.62
C TYR A 354 13.23 -1.29 12.52
N GLY A 355 14.30 -2.01 12.24
CA GLY A 355 14.87 -3.04 13.12
C GLY A 355 16.07 -2.49 13.89
N TYR A 356 16.33 -3.03 15.09
CA TYR A 356 17.51 -2.69 15.89
C TYR A 356 18.51 -3.85 15.87
N GLU A 357 19.63 -3.66 15.18
CA GLU A 357 20.66 -4.69 15.02
C GLU A 357 22.04 -4.12 15.31
N PHE A 358 22.87 -4.87 16.05
CA PHE A 358 24.26 -4.49 16.33
C PHE A 358 24.46 -3.05 16.86
N ASN A 359 23.52 -2.56 17.67
CA ASN A 359 23.45 -1.18 18.19
C ASN A 359 23.15 -0.09 17.17
N GLU A 360 22.56 -0.42 16.02
CA GLU A 360 22.15 0.53 15.00
C GLU A 360 20.70 0.27 14.57
N TYR A 361 19.97 1.34 14.25
CA TYR A 361 18.68 1.23 13.59
C TYR A 361 18.89 1.06 12.10
N LYS A 362 18.22 0.06 11.53
CA LYS A 362 18.22 -0.23 10.10
C LYS A 362 16.79 -0.26 9.59
N GLY A 363 16.59 0.32 8.42
CA GLY A 363 15.31 0.26 7.72
C GLY A 363 15.16 -1.06 6.98
N TYR A 364 13.95 -1.60 7.02
CA TYR A 364 13.56 -2.80 6.33
C TYR A 364 12.19 -2.61 5.68
N VAL A 365 11.98 -3.33 4.58
CA VAL A 365 10.68 -3.50 3.97
C VAL A 365 10.33 -4.98 3.93
N GLN A 366 9.15 -5.31 4.46
CA GLN A 366 8.59 -6.65 4.42
C GLN A 366 7.60 -6.76 3.27
N ILE A 367 7.93 -7.56 2.25
CA ILE A 367 7.08 -7.86 1.10
C ILE A 367 6.27 -9.12 1.40
N ILE A 368 4.96 -9.08 1.15
CA ILE A 368 4.07 -10.24 1.26
C ILE A 368 3.27 -10.37 -0.04
N LYS A 369 3.28 -11.57 -0.62
CA LYS A 369 2.53 -11.92 -1.83
C LYS A 369 1.23 -12.67 -1.48
N TYR A 370 0.17 -12.35 -2.20
CA TYR A 370 -1.14 -13.01 -2.18
C TYR A 370 -1.56 -13.33 -3.61
N ASN A 371 -2.23 -14.46 -3.80
CA ASN A 371 -3.00 -14.73 -5.01
C ASN A 371 -4.41 -14.18 -4.82
N LEU A 372 -4.93 -13.56 -5.88
CA LEU A 372 -6.29 -13.05 -6.00
C LEU A 372 -7.06 -13.95 -6.94
N ASP A 373 -8.27 -14.33 -6.53
CA ASP A 373 -9.26 -14.98 -7.39
C ASP A 373 -10.44 -14.02 -7.57
N SER A 374 -10.49 -13.34 -8.72
CA SER A 374 -11.55 -12.37 -9.06
C SER A 374 -12.91 -13.04 -9.35
N GLU A 375 -12.94 -14.35 -9.61
CA GLU A 375 -14.20 -15.08 -9.80
C GLU A 375 -14.92 -15.28 -8.47
N THR A 376 -14.17 -15.58 -7.41
CA THR A 376 -14.73 -15.88 -6.07
C THR A 376 -14.53 -14.77 -5.04
N GLY A 377 -13.73 -13.74 -5.35
CA GLY A 377 -13.31 -12.73 -4.39
C GLY A 377 -12.39 -13.29 -3.29
N THR A 378 -11.68 -14.39 -3.55
CA THR A 378 -10.81 -15.05 -2.56
C THR A 378 -9.40 -14.46 -2.60
N VAL A 379 -8.79 -14.33 -1.43
CA VAL A 379 -7.39 -13.94 -1.26
C VAL A 379 -6.64 -15.04 -0.52
N THR A 380 -5.50 -15.46 -1.07
CA THR A 380 -4.68 -16.53 -0.46
C THR A 380 -3.22 -16.10 -0.36
N TYR A 381 -2.66 -16.14 0.85
CA TYR A 381 -1.23 -15.93 1.08
C TYR A 381 -0.33 -16.91 0.31
N VAL A 382 0.76 -16.38 -0.23
CA VAL A 382 1.67 -17.10 -1.13
C VAL A 382 3.06 -17.16 -0.51
N GLY A 383 3.65 -16.02 -0.17
CA GLY A 383 5.02 -15.97 0.32
C GLY A 383 5.43 -14.60 0.81
N GLN A 384 6.63 -14.52 1.39
CA GLN A 384 7.17 -13.26 1.91
C GLN A 384 8.66 -13.11 1.67
N LYS A 385 9.14 -11.85 1.68
CA LYS A 385 10.56 -11.53 1.78
C LYS A 385 10.80 -10.18 2.48
N GLN A 386 11.70 -10.19 3.46
CA GLN A 386 12.29 -8.96 4.01
C GLN A 386 13.48 -8.51 3.15
N LEU A 387 13.51 -7.22 2.82
CA LEU A 387 14.60 -6.52 2.12
C LEU A 387 15.11 -5.35 2.96
N SER A 388 16.34 -4.91 2.70
CA SER A 388 16.94 -3.74 3.34
C SER A 388 16.43 -2.44 2.70
N GLY A 389 16.29 -1.40 3.51
CA GLY A 389 15.80 -0.09 3.07
C GLY A 389 14.28 0.02 3.13
N PHE A 390 13.77 1.06 2.48
CA PHE A 390 12.34 1.39 2.42
C PHE A 390 11.89 1.56 0.98
N ILE A 391 10.59 1.43 0.79
CA ILE A 391 9.89 1.77 -0.46
C ILE A 391 9.05 3.01 -0.20
N HIS A 392 9.03 3.98 -1.12
CA HIS A 392 8.27 5.20 -0.91
C HIS A 392 6.81 5.09 -1.39
N ASP A 393 6.60 4.56 -2.59
CA ASP A 393 5.29 4.48 -3.26
C ASP A 393 5.13 3.14 -4.00
N GLN A 394 3.95 2.88 -4.55
CA GLN A 394 3.64 1.63 -5.24
C GLN A 394 4.39 1.40 -6.57
N TYR A 395 4.99 2.43 -7.18
CA TYR A 395 5.72 2.35 -8.48
C TYR A 395 7.14 1.86 -8.35
N TRP A 396 7.62 1.83 -7.11
CA TRP A 396 8.88 1.18 -6.78
C TRP A 396 8.73 -0.35 -6.78
N MET A 397 7.54 -0.87 -7.09
CA MET A 397 7.23 -2.28 -7.19
C MET A 397 6.51 -2.55 -8.51
N ASP A 398 6.81 -3.70 -9.11
CA ASP A 398 5.99 -4.24 -10.18
C ASP A 398 6.11 -5.78 -10.27
N GLU A 399 5.36 -6.37 -11.18
CA GLU A 399 5.52 -7.77 -11.58
C GLU A 399 5.55 -7.88 -13.09
N HIS A 400 6.59 -8.52 -13.62
CA HIS A 400 6.73 -8.81 -15.04
C HIS A 400 7.16 -10.25 -15.26
N GLN A 401 6.40 -10.98 -16.09
CA GLN A 401 6.66 -12.39 -16.44
C GLN A 401 6.87 -13.31 -15.21
N GLY A 402 6.12 -13.07 -14.13
CA GLY A 402 6.18 -13.86 -12.88
C GLY A 402 7.31 -13.47 -11.93
N TYR A 403 8.09 -12.43 -12.25
CA TYR A 403 9.10 -11.87 -11.36
C TYR A 403 8.60 -10.59 -10.71
N PHE A 404 8.63 -10.54 -9.38
CA PHE A 404 8.38 -9.31 -8.63
C PHE A 404 9.66 -8.48 -8.59
N ARG A 405 9.60 -7.21 -8.98
CA ARG A 405 10.77 -6.33 -9.06
C ARG A 405 10.53 -5.14 -8.16
N VAL A 406 11.57 -4.72 -7.45
CA VAL A 406 11.44 -3.71 -6.43
C VAL A 406 12.71 -2.89 -6.27
N VAL A 407 12.55 -1.59 -6.12
CA VAL A 407 13.63 -0.66 -5.75
C VAL A 407 13.49 -0.30 -4.28
N THR A 408 14.59 -0.18 -3.54
CA THR A 408 14.61 0.26 -2.14
C THR A 408 15.66 1.32 -1.89
N SER A 409 15.44 2.17 -0.89
CA SER A 409 16.42 3.15 -0.39
C SER A 409 16.65 3.00 1.11
N ALA A 410 17.91 2.86 1.52
CA ALA A 410 18.36 2.92 2.91
C ALA A 410 19.00 4.28 3.21
N TRP A 411 19.04 4.69 4.48
CA TRP A 411 19.58 6.00 4.92
C TRP A 411 20.91 5.92 5.68
N ASN A 412 21.29 4.75 6.21
CA ASN A 412 22.51 4.60 7.01
C ASN A 412 23.28 3.30 6.67
N PRO A 413 24.26 3.34 5.75
CA PRO A 413 24.53 4.47 4.84
C PRO A 413 23.43 4.65 3.80
N ILE A 414 23.39 5.82 3.14
CA ILE A 414 22.50 6.03 1.98
C ILE A 414 22.86 5.01 0.89
N LYS A 415 21.89 4.21 0.48
CA LYS A 415 22.08 3.15 -0.52
C LYS A 415 20.77 2.83 -1.22
N ASN A 416 20.79 2.84 -2.55
CA ASN A 416 19.67 2.41 -3.36
C ASN A 416 19.97 1.03 -3.95
N GLU A 417 18.98 0.15 -3.94
CA GLU A 417 19.10 -1.21 -4.47
C GLU A 417 17.88 -1.55 -5.34
N LEU A 418 18.10 -2.33 -6.41
CA LEU A 418 17.04 -2.98 -7.16
C LEU A 418 17.13 -4.48 -6.89
N HIS A 419 16.00 -5.13 -6.62
CA HIS A 419 15.89 -6.56 -6.40
C HIS A 419 14.83 -7.16 -7.32
N ILE A 420 15.12 -8.35 -7.86
CA ILE A 420 14.18 -9.16 -8.65
C ILE A 420 13.96 -10.46 -7.89
N LEU A 421 12.69 -10.79 -7.64
CA LEU A 421 12.27 -11.86 -6.77
C LEU A 421 11.38 -12.86 -7.53
N GLU A 422 11.57 -14.14 -7.23
CA GLU A 422 10.78 -15.25 -7.73
C GLU A 422 10.19 -16.05 -6.56
N GLU A 423 8.98 -16.54 -6.73
CA GLU A 423 8.28 -17.36 -5.75
C GLU A 423 8.86 -18.79 -5.67
N ASP A 424 9.07 -19.33 -4.45
CA ASP A 424 9.29 -20.77 -4.29
C ASP A 424 7.96 -21.54 -4.43
N PRO A 425 7.85 -22.55 -5.33
CA PRO A 425 6.60 -23.27 -5.54
C PRO A 425 6.19 -24.19 -4.39
N ASN A 426 7.08 -24.47 -3.42
CA ASN A 426 6.84 -25.41 -2.33
C ASN A 426 6.77 -24.73 -0.96
N THR A 427 7.45 -23.61 -0.78
CA THR A 427 7.53 -22.86 0.48
C THR A 427 6.90 -21.46 0.35
N ASP A 428 6.70 -20.77 1.47
CA ASP A 428 6.23 -19.38 1.49
C ASP A 428 7.40 -18.36 1.43
N GLU A 429 8.38 -18.62 0.58
CA GLU A 429 9.57 -17.80 0.39
C GLU A 429 9.55 -17.10 -0.98
N LEU A 430 9.90 -15.81 -1.02
CA LEU A 430 10.29 -15.14 -2.26
C LEU A 430 11.83 -15.05 -2.31
N LYS A 431 12.44 -15.60 -3.36
CA LYS A 431 13.89 -15.70 -3.54
C LYS A 431 14.38 -14.59 -4.44
N ILE A 432 15.48 -13.95 -4.06
CA ILE A 432 16.16 -12.98 -4.94
C ILE A 432 16.86 -13.76 -6.05
N VAL A 433 16.52 -13.47 -7.30
CA VAL A 433 17.14 -14.07 -8.49
C VAL A 433 18.15 -13.11 -9.16
N GLY A 434 17.94 -11.81 -9.02
CA GLY A 434 18.87 -10.78 -9.48
C GLY A 434 18.79 -9.50 -8.65
N SER A 435 19.83 -8.68 -8.73
CA SER A 435 19.88 -7.41 -8.00
C SER A 435 20.92 -6.44 -8.53
N ILE A 436 20.66 -5.15 -8.40
CA ILE A 436 21.65 -4.08 -8.48
C ILE A 436 21.85 -3.53 -7.07
N THR A 437 23.03 -3.75 -6.49
CA THR A 437 23.34 -3.30 -5.12
C THR A 437 24.31 -2.13 -5.07
N ASN A 438 24.80 -1.65 -6.21
CA ASN A 438 25.76 -0.54 -6.30
C ASN A 438 25.55 0.20 -7.64
N GLY A 439 25.81 1.51 -7.65
CA GLY A 439 25.78 2.32 -8.87
C GLY A 439 24.41 2.91 -9.22
N LEU A 440 23.39 2.67 -8.41
CA LEU A 440 22.06 3.28 -8.55
C LEU A 440 21.99 4.54 -7.69
N GLY A 441 22.16 5.71 -8.32
CA GLY A 441 22.32 7.00 -7.66
C GLY A 441 23.79 7.34 -7.34
N LYS A 442 24.08 8.65 -7.29
CA LYS A 442 25.37 9.17 -6.83
C LYS A 442 25.44 9.10 -5.30
N VAL A 443 26.60 9.45 -4.75
CA VAL A 443 26.82 9.48 -3.29
C VAL A 443 25.82 10.44 -2.67
N ASN A 444 25.13 10.01 -1.60
CA ASN A 444 24.08 10.73 -0.86
C ASN A 444 22.75 10.95 -1.59
N GLU A 445 22.52 10.35 -2.76
CA GLU A 445 21.22 10.43 -3.45
C GLU A 445 20.28 9.31 -3.01
N THR A 446 19.01 9.65 -2.77
CA THR A 446 17.94 8.66 -2.57
C THR A 446 17.00 8.65 -3.76
N VAL A 447 16.33 7.51 -3.98
CA VAL A 447 15.33 7.37 -5.04
C VAL A 447 14.14 8.29 -4.76
N LYS A 448 13.65 8.92 -5.83
CA LYS A 448 12.51 9.84 -5.82
C LYS A 448 11.34 9.34 -6.66
N SER A 449 11.62 8.62 -7.74
CA SER A 449 10.59 8.00 -8.57
C SER A 449 11.16 6.75 -9.24
N VAL A 450 10.28 5.80 -9.51
CA VAL A 450 10.59 4.56 -10.23
C VAL A 450 9.46 4.33 -11.23
N ARG A 451 9.80 3.89 -12.45
CA ARG A 451 8.85 3.44 -13.46
C ARG A 451 9.35 2.13 -14.02
N PHE A 452 8.54 1.09 -13.92
CA PHE A 452 8.81 -0.17 -14.60
C PHE A 452 8.06 -0.18 -15.94
N ASN A 453 8.69 -0.69 -16.99
CA ASN A 453 8.05 -0.80 -18.29
C ASN A 453 8.62 -1.99 -19.05
N GLU A 454 7.88 -3.10 -19.06
CA GLU A 454 8.31 -4.36 -19.68
C GLU A 454 9.72 -4.75 -19.20
N ASP A 455 10.67 -4.90 -20.12
CA ASP A 455 12.07 -5.27 -19.83
C ASP A 455 12.92 -4.10 -19.33
N LEU A 456 12.36 -2.91 -19.09
CA LEU A 456 13.09 -1.72 -18.63
C LEU A 456 12.60 -1.25 -17.26
N ALA A 457 13.50 -0.59 -16.53
CA ALA A 457 13.15 0.25 -15.39
C ALA A 457 13.83 1.61 -15.49
N TYR A 458 13.11 2.63 -15.05
CA TYR A 458 13.56 4.00 -14.95
C TYR A 458 13.59 4.41 -13.49
N VAL A 459 14.73 4.92 -13.02
CA VAL A 459 14.90 5.27 -11.61
C VAL A 459 15.48 6.66 -11.50
N VAL A 460 14.79 7.52 -10.78
CA VAL A 460 15.12 8.91 -10.51
C VAL A 460 15.71 9.00 -9.12
N THR A 461 16.88 9.62 -8.96
CA THR A 461 17.56 9.78 -7.66
C THR A 461 17.97 11.22 -7.45
N PHE A 462 17.91 11.76 -6.23
CA PHE A 462 18.16 13.21 -6.06
C PHE A 462 18.85 13.58 -4.75
N GLU A 463 19.86 14.46 -4.86
CA GLU A 463 20.39 15.29 -3.76
C GLU A 463 20.36 16.79 -4.15
N GLN A 464 20.71 17.13 -5.40
CA GLN A 464 20.69 18.49 -5.98
C GLN A 464 20.33 18.51 -7.48
N THR A 465 20.76 17.49 -8.21
CA THR A 465 20.45 17.21 -9.62
C THR A 465 20.03 15.74 -9.70
N ASP A 466 19.07 15.43 -10.56
CA ASP A 466 18.52 14.09 -10.71
C ASP A 466 19.10 13.39 -11.94
N PRO A 467 19.89 12.31 -11.78
CA PRO A 467 20.04 11.34 -12.84
C PRO A 467 18.80 10.43 -12.93
N LEU A 468 18.05 10.53 -14.04
CA LEU A 468 17.10 9.53 -14.51
C LEU A 468 17.87 8.35 -15.11
N TYR A 469 18.06 7.26 -14.36
CA TYR A 469 18.70 6.03 -14.81
C TYR A 469 17.76 5.18 -15.66
N THR A 470 18.28 4.61 -16.75
CA THR A 470 17.61 3.52 -17.50
C THR A 470 18.30 2.20 -17.20
N ILE A 471 17.53 1.17 -16.87
CA ILE A 471 18.01 -0.15 -16.45
C ILE A 471 17.38 -1.24 -17.34
N ASP A 472 18.20 -2.10 -17.90
CA ASP A 472 17.79 -3.32 -18.62
C ASP A 472 17.54 -4.46 -17.63
N LEU A 473 16.33 -5.01 -17.69
CA LEU A 473 15.81 -6.09 -16.86
C LEU A 473 15.42 -7.32 -17.71
N SER A 474 15.72 -7.35 -19.01
CA SER A 474 15.41 -8.46 -19.93
C SER A 474 16.01 -9.80 -19.48
N ASN A 475 17.12 -9.76 -18.74
CA ASN A 475 17.65 -10.91 -18.00
C ASN A 475 17.46 -10.70 -16.48
N PRO A 476 16.47 -11.36 -15.85
CA PRO A 476 16.15 -11.15 -14.44
C PRO A 476 17.28 -11.58 -13.49
N GLU A 477 18.19 -12.46 -13.91
CA GLU A 477 19.35 -12.86 -13.09
C GLU A 477 20.51 -11.83 -13.16
N ASN A 478 20.52 -10.96 -14.16
CA ASN A 478 21.61 -10.01 -14.40
C ASN A 478 21.06 -8.66 -14.93
N PRO A 479 20.39 -7.87 -14.08
CA PRO A 479 19.96 -6.51 -14.43
C PRO A 479 21.15 -5.56 -14.62
N VAL A 480 21.06 -4.63 -15.58
CA VAL A 480 22.18 -3.75 -15.99
C VAL A 480 21.74 -2.30 -16.15
N ILE A 481 22.48 -1.35 -15.54
CA ILE A 481 22.28 0.09 -15.78
C ILE A 481 22.84 0.45 -17.16
N LEU A 482 22.01 1.03 -18.04
CA LEU A 482 22.35 1.38 -19.42
C LEU A 482 22.86 2.82 -19.55
N SER A 483 22.10 3.78 -19.03
CA SER A 483 22.33 5.21 -19.20
C SER A 483 21.77 5.99 -18.01
N ALA A 484 22.08 7.29 -17.96
CA ALA A 484 21.48 8.25 -17.05
C ALA A 484 21.33 9.60 -17.77
N ILE A 485 20.18 10.26 -17.58
CA ILE A 485 19.93 11.64 -18.03
C ILE A 485 19.99 12.55 -16.82
N GLU A 486 20.83 13.57 -16.82
CA GLU A 486 20.96 14.50 -15.68
C GLU A 486 20.15 15.78 -15.91
N GLU A 487 19.29 16.15 -14.96
CA GLU A 487 18.53 17.39 -15.01
C GLU A 487 18.40 18.04 -13.62
N PRO A 488 18.48 19.39 -13.49
CA PRO A 488 18.16 20.06 -12.24
C PRO A 488 16.72 19.82 -11.77
N GLY A 489 16.53 19.70 -10.45
CA GLY A 489 15.26 19.26 -9.89
C GLY A 489 15.09 17.74 -9.98
N TYR A 490 13.88 17.23 -9.74
CA TYR A 490 13.58 15.80 -9.79
C TYR A 490 12.14 15.54 -10.23
N SER A 491 11.92 14.39 -10.86
CA SER A 491 10.57 13.90 -11.15
C SER A 491 10.04 13.13 -9.94
N THR A 492 8.80 13.43 -9.50
CA THR A 492 8.07 12.58 -8.55
C THR A 492 7.32 11.47 -9.27
N TYR A 493 7.03 11.67 -10.55
CA TYR A 493 6.30 10.73 -11.37
C TYR A 493 6.86 10.65 -12.80
N LEU A 494 6.86 9.46 -13.39
CA LEU A 494 7.29 9.20 -14.76
C LEU A 494 6.20 8.44 -15.53
N HIS A 495 5.83 8.93 -16.70
CA HIS A 495 4.88 8.31 -17.61
C HIS A 495 5.56 7.86 -18.90
N VAL A 496 5.33 6.62 -19.34
CA VAL A 496 5.80 6.14 -20.65
C VAL A 496 4.91 6.67 -21.74
N TRP A 497 5.49 7.27 -22.78
CA TRP A 497 4.75 8.01 -23.79
C TRP A 497 4.73 7.29 -25.14
N GLY A 498 3.84 6.30 -25.26
CA GLY A 498 3.56 5.56 -26.50
C GLY A 498 4.65 4.59 -26.95
N GLN A 499 5.93 4.96 -26.81
CA GLN A 499 7.10 4.10 -27.07
C GLN A 499 7.93 3.95 -25.80
N ASN A 500 8.62 2.82 -25.67
CA ASN A 500 9.35 2.48 -24.45
C ASN A 500 10.45 3.47 -24.11
N ASP A 501 11.05 4.16 -25.09
CA ASP A 501 12.15 5.11 -24.94
C ASP A 501 11.70 6.56 -24.69
N ARG A 502 10.40 6.84 -24.70
CA ARG A 502 9.84 8.19 -24.50
C ARG A 502 9.16 8.28 -23.13
N LEU A 503 9.53 9.27 -22.34
CA LEU A 503 8.96 9.48 -21.00
C LEU A 503 8.54 10.94 -20.79
N ILE A 504 7.47 11.14 -20.03
CA ILE A 504 7.11 12.43 -19.43
C ILE A 504 7.32 12.35 -17.93
N GLY A 505 8.20 13.20 -17.40
CA GLY A 505 8.39 13.40 -15.97
C GLY A 505 7.55 14.56 -15.46
N PHE A 506 6.87 14.35 -14.33
CA PHE A 506 6.22 15.40 -13.56
C PHE A 506 6.93 15.52 -12.21
N GLY A 507 7.20 16.74 -11.77
CA GLY A 507 7.84 16.96 -10.48
C GLY A 507 8.22 18.41 -10.25
N PHE A 508 9.43 18.62 -9.74
CA PHE A 508 9.89 19.92 -9.27
C PHE A 508 11.23 20.32 -9.88
N SER A 509 11.34 21.59 -10.27
CA SER A 509 12.62 22.24 -10.57
C SER A 509 13.39 22.55 -9.28
N ALA A 510 14.72 22.56 -9.35
CA ALA A 510 15.57 23.02 -8.24
C ALA A 510 16.74 23.88 -8.73
N ASP A 511 17.21 24.78 -7.88
CA ASP A 511 18.42 25.57 -8.13
C ASP A 511 19.72 24.78 -7.82
N GLU A 512 20.88 25.39 -8.07
CA GLU A 512 22.20 24.78 -7.81
C GLU A 512 22.44 24.37 -6.33
N THR A 513 21.62 24.85 -5.40
CA THR A 513 21.69 24.49 -3.98
C THR A 513 20.77 23.32 -3.60
N GLY A 514 19.98 22.81 -4.56
CA GLY A 514 18.96 21.79 -4.36
C GLY A 514 17.64 22.34 -3.80
N ARG A 515 17.45 23.67 -3.79
CA ARG A 515 16.20 24.28 -3.33
C ARG A 515 15.15 24.17 -4.43
N VAL A 516 13.99 23.59 -4.11
CA VAL A 516 12.83 23.54 -5.00
C VAL A 516 12.38 24.94 -5.39
N THR A 517 12.24 25.19 -6.69
CA THR A 517 11.84 26.49 -7.26
C THR A 517 10.41 26.48 -7.80
N GLY A 518 9.94 25.38 -8.39
CA GLY A 518 8.59 25.31 -8.95
C GLY A 518 8.22 23.94 -9.49
N LEU A 519 7.00 23.79 -10.00
CA LEU A 519 6.56 22.57 -10.68
C LEU A 519 7.17 22.52 -12.09
N LYS A 520 7.45 21.32 -12.59
CA LYS A 520 7.92 21.10 -13.97
C LYS A 520 7.29 19.89 -14.64
N ILE A 521 7.26 19.94 -15.97
CA ILE A 521 7.03 18.81 -16.87
C ILE A 521 8.28 18.69 -17.75
N SER A 522 8.88 17.51 -17.81
CA SER A 522 10.05 17.25 -18.65
C SER A 522 9.77 16.09 -19.60
N ALA A 523 10.15 16.23 -20.86
CA ALA A 523 10.10 15.17 -21.86
C ALA A 523 11.48 14.54 -22.04
N TYR A 524 11.56 13.22 -22.01
CA TYR A 524 12.81 12.47 -22.10
C TYR A 524 12.78 11.47 -23.26
N ASP A 525 13.90 11.38 -23.97
CA ASP A 525 14.26 10.27 -24.84
C ASP A 525 15.45 9.55 -24.21
N THR A 526 15.28 8.28 -23.84
CA THR A 526 16.27 7.53 -23.05
C THR A 526 17.54 7.16 -23.82
N ALA A 527 17.56 7.39 -25.14
CA ALA A 527 18.77 7.32 -25.95
C ALA A 527 19.65 8.58 -25.84
N LEU A 528 19.14 9.67 -25.26
CA LEU A 528 19.86 10.93 -25.04
C LEU A 528 20.44 11.01 -23.62
N THR A 529 21.18 12.08 -23.36
CA THR A 529 21.81 12.37 -22.05
C THR A 529 21.23 13.59 -21.34
N GLU A 530 20.33 14.31 -22.01
CA GLU A 530 19.66 15.53 -21.56
C GLU A 530 18.16 15.39 -21.90
N PRO A 531 17.24 16.07 -21.18
CA PRO A 531 15.84 16.12 -21.56
C PRO A 531 15.67 16.71 -22.98
N LEU A 532 14.63 16.25 -23.69
CA LEU A 532 14.23 16.83 -24.98
C LEU A 532 13.69 18.24 -24.79
N ASP A 533 12.85 18.43 -23.77
CA ASP A 533 12.18 19.69 -23.46
C ASP A 533 11.75 19.70 -21.99
N THR A 534 11.68 20.88 -21.39
CA THR A 534 11.24 21.06 -20.01
C THR A 534 10.42 22.34 -19.87
N TYR A 535 9.14 22.18 -19.56
CA TYR A 535 8.26 23.28 -19.19
C TYR A 535 8.29 23.49 -17.67
N GLN A 536 8.56 24.72 -17.23
CA GLN A 536 8.60 25.07 -15.81
C GLN A 536 7.50 26.07 -15.46
N LEU A 537 6.74 25.78 -14.41
CA LEU A 537 5.84 26.76 -13.81
C LEU A 537 6.70 27.67 -12.92
N ASN A 538 7.04 28.84 -13.46
CA ASN A 538 7.94 29.80 -12.82
C ASN A 538 7.47 30.22 -11.41
N ASP A 539 8.45 30.47 -10.55
CA ASP A 539 8.26 31.00 -9.20
C ASP A 539 8.00 32.50 -9.18
N GLN A 540 8.18 33.18 -10.31
CA GLN A 540 7.88 34.59 -10.54
C GLN A 540 7.20 34.77 -11.90
N ASP A 541 6.14 35.59 -11.94
CA ASP A 541 5.55 36.01 -13.21
C ASP A 541 6.39 37.10 -13.90
N ASP A 542 5.98 37.52 -15.11
CA ASP A 542 6.66 38.56 -15.90
C ASP A 542 6.78 39.90 -15.15
N ASP A 543 5.93 40.15 -14.16
CA ASP A 543 5.92 41.34 -13.32
C ASP A 543 6.81 41.18 -12.06
N GLY A 544 7.51 40.04 -11.91
CA GLY A 544 8.39 39.72 -10.80
C GLY A 544 7.65 39.36 -9.51
N ILE A 545 6.36 39.01 -9.59
CA ILE A 545 5.53 38.63 -8.43
C ILE A 545 5.77 37.17 -8.10
N TYR A 546 6.21 36.90 -6.87
CA TYR A 546 6.47 35.53 -6.42
C TYR A 546 5.16 34.72 -6.37
N SER A 547 5.19 33.56 -7.01
CA SER A 547 4.08 32.63 -7.19
C SER A 547 4.56 31.23 -6.82
N TYR A 548 4.20 30.75 -5.63
CA TYR A 548 4.40 29.34 -5.32
C TYR A 548 3.27 28.55 -5.98
N SER A 549 3.56 27.42 -6.63
CA SER A 549 2.56 26.57 -7.28
C SER A 549 2.63 25.15 -6.73
N TYR A 550 1.48 24.52 -6.60
CA TYR A 550 1.30 23.18 -6.05
C TYR A 550 0.24 22.44 -6.84
N SER A 551 0.40 21.13 -6.97
CA SER A 551 -0.58 20.28 -7.64
C SER A 551 -0.77 19.01 -6.83
N GLU A 552 -2.01 18.54 -6.75
CA GLU A 552 -2.29 17.21 -6.25
C GLU A 552 -1.53 16.14 -7.06
N ALA A 553 -1.32 16.37 -8.36
CA ALA A 553 -0.59 15.47 -9.23
C ALA A 553 0.85 15.17 -8.78
N SER A 554 1.46 16.02 -7.96
CA SER A 554 2.83 15.76 -7.48
C SER A 554 2.89 14.60 -6.50
N TYR A 555 1.73 14.26 -5.91
CA TYR A 555 1.59 13.20 -4.92
C TYR A 555 0.36 12.30 -5.06
N ASN A 556 -0.44 12.55 -6.09
CA ASN A 556 -1.52 11.70 -6.54
C ASN A 556 -1.78 11.97 -8.04
N PRO A 557 -0.99 11.40 -8.95
CA PRO A 557 -1.20 11.29 -10.40
C PRO A 557 -2.54 10.78 -10.86
N LYS A 558 -3.42 10.24 -10.01
CA LYS A 558 -4.84 10.08 -10.40
C LYS A 558 -5.48 11.43 -10.68
N ALA A 559 -4.95 12.51 -10.10
CA ALA A 559 -5.32 13.88 -10.42
C ALA A 559 -4.90 14.32 -11.83
N MET A 560 -3.98 13.59 -12.48
CA MET A 560 -3.61 13.86 -13.86
C MET A 560 -4.51 13.10 -14.83
N LEU A 561 -4.88 13.81 -15.88
CA LEU A 561 -5.39 13.23 -17.10
C LEU A 561 -4.20 13.03 -18.03
N VAL A 562 -3.92 11.79 -18.42
CA VAL A 562 -2.79 11.45 -19.29
C VAL A 562 -3.29 10.60 -20.45
N SER A 563 -2.97 11.02 -21.68
CA SER A 563 -3.30 10.25 -22.88
C SER A 563 -2.24 10.44 -23.95
N PRO A 564 -1.30 9.48 -24.08
CA PRO A 564 -0.34 9.46 -25.18
C PRO A 564 -1.01 9.43 -26.56
N GLU A 565 -2.14 8.72 -26.70
CA GLU A 565 -2.87 8.62 -27.98
C GLU A 565 -3.44 9.96 -28.44
N LYS A 566 -3.92 10.79 -27.51
CA LYS A 566 -4.45 12.13 -27.81
C LYS A 566 -3.41 13.23 -27.70
N ASN A 567 -2.20 12.86 -27.34
CA ASN A 567 -1.10 13.76 -27.04
C ASN A 567 -1.38 14.74 -25.88
N ILE A 568 -2.19 14.38 -24.89
CA ILE A 568 -2.64 15.30 -23.82
C ILE A 568 -2.08 14.88 -22.46
N ILE A 569 -1.58 15.86 -21.71
CA ILE A 569 -1.42 15.77 -20.26
C ILE A 569 -2.11 16.97 -19.60
N ALA A 570 -2.90 16.75 -18.57
CA ALA A 570 -3.59 17.82 -17.86
C ALA A 570 -3.72 17.56 -16.36
N PHE A 571 -3.68 18.60 -15.54
CA PHE A 571 -3.69 18.47 -14.08
C PHE A 571 -4.13 19.77 -13.37
N PRO A 572 -4.67 19.67 -12.14
CA PRO A 572 -5.03 20.84 -11.35
C PRO A 572 -3.78 21.50 -10.77
N VAL A 573 -3.74 22.83 -10.78
CA VAL A 573 -2.69 23.64 -10.14
C VAL A 573 -3.34 24.65 -9.23
N MET A 574 -2.84 24.70 -8.00
CA MET A 574 -3.09 25.77 -7.04
C MET A 574 -1.85 26.65 -6.95
N SER A 575 -2.04 27.96 -6.92
CA SER A 575 -0.95 28.91 -6.80
C SER A 575 -1.25 30.03 -5.82
N TRP A 576 -0.23 30.51 -5.12
CA TRP A 576 -0.28 31.65 -4.20
C TRP A 576 0.57 32.78 -4.75
N ARG A 577 -0.06 33.87 -5.18
CA ARG A 577 0.65 35.07 -5.63
C ARG A 577 0.80 36.07 -4.51
N TYR A 578 2.03 36.45 -4.18
CA TYR A 578 2.34 37.39 -3.10
C TYR A 578 2.67 38.78 -3.64
N TYR A 579 1.91 39.79 -3.25
CA TYR A 579 2.15 41.18 -3.66
C TYR A 579 2.15 42.15 -2.48
N THR A 580 2.89 43.25 -2.62
CA THR A 580 2.95 44.33 -1.62
C THR A 580 1.88 45.37 -1.91
N LEU A 581 1.06 45.69 -0.90
CA LEU A 581 0.12 46.81 -1.00
C LEU A 581 0.89 48.13 -0.85
N GLU A 582 0.65 49.10 -1.74
CA GLU A 582 1.34 50.41 -1.70
C GLU A 582 1.10 51.19 -0.40
N THR A 583 0.05 50.85 0.36
CA THR A 583 -0.41 51.63 1.51
C THR A 583 -0.17 50.99 2.88
N ASP A 584 0.23 49.71 2.96
CA ASP A 584 0.49 49.02 4.23
C ASP A 584 1.81 48.24 4.15
N GLN A 585 2.59 48.26 5.24
CA GLN A 585 3.85 47.50 5.40
C GLN A 585 3.58 45.98 5.60
N GLY A 586 2.74 45.38 4.75
CA GLY A 586 2.32 43.99 4.83
C GLY A 586 2.29 43.30 3.46
N TRP A 587 2.54 42.00 3.47
CA TRP A 587 2.38 41.13 2.30
C TRP A 587 0.90 40.74 2.18
N SER A 588 0.33 40.85 0.98
CA SER A 588 -0.97 40.27 0.63
C SER A 588 -0.75 39.08 -0.29
N PHE A 589 -1.71 38.15 -0.32
CA PHE A 589 -1.67 37.02 -1.26
C PHE A 589 -3.04 36.83 -1.93
N SER A 590 -3.01 36.35 -3.16
CA SER A 590 -4.18 35.85 -3.88
C SER A 590 -4.00 34.38 -4.20
N TYR A 591 -5.09 33.62 -4.16
CA TYR A 591 -5.11 32.22 -4.56
C TYR A 591 -5.59 32.10 -5.99
N LEU A 592 -4.94 31.26 -6.77
CA LEU A 592 -5.38 30.87 -8.10
C LEU A 592 -5.54 29.36 -8.12
N SER A 593 -6.66 28.90 -8.68
CA SER A 593 -6.86 27.49 -8.99
C SER A 593 -7.18 27.34 -10.47
N HIS A 594 -6.32 26.62 -11.17
CA HIS A 594 -6.43 26.37 -12.61
C HIS A 594 -6.35 24.88 -12.89
N TYR A 595 -6.91 24.47 -14.01
CA TYR A 595 -6.63 23.17 -14.62
C TYR A 595 -5.83 23.44 -15.88
N LEU A 596 -4.60 22.93 -15.93
CA LEU A 596 -3.68 23.16 -17.04
C LEU A 596 -3.73 21.98 -17.97
N ILE A 597 -3.80 22.24 -19.28
CA ILE A 597 -3.82 21.22 -20.33
C ILE A 597 -2.66 21.51 -21.27
N PHE A 598 -1.83 20.50 -21.52
CA PHE A 598 -0.67 20.55 -22.40
C PHE A 598 -0.84 19.53 -23.54
N TYR A 599 -0.35 19.90 -24.72
CA TYR A 599 -0.14 18.96 -25.81
C TYR A 599 1.34 18.55 -25.86
N ILE A 600 1.60 17.26 -26.08
CA ILE A 600 2.94 16.69 -26.12
C ILE A 600 3.22 16.12 -27.52
N ASN A 601 4.25 16.62 -28.18
CA ASN A 601 4.64 16.19 -29.52
C ASN A 601 6.13 15.84 -29.60
N PHE A 602 6.47 14.59 -29.31
CA PHE A 602 7.85 14.08 -29.42
C PHE A 602 8.44 14.12 -30.84
N ASP A 603 7.61 14.33 -31.87
CA ASP A 603 8.06 14.41 -33.26
C ASP A 603 8.18 15.87 -33.76
N ALA A 604 8.14 16.85 -32.85
CA ALA A 604 8.37 18.26 -33.16
C ALA A 604 9.77 18.49 -33.76
N GLU A 605 9.86 19.39 -34.75
CA GLU A 605 11.15 19.74 -35.37
C GLU A 605 12.03 20.61 -34.45
N ASP A 606 11.40 21.50 -33.66
CA ASP A 606 12.05 22.26 -32.60
C ASP A 606 11.86 21.54 -31.26
N PRO A 607 12.94 21.20 -30.53
CA PRO A 607 12.83 20.60 -29.20
C PRO A 607 11.98 21.43 -28.23
N ASN A 608 11.93 22.77 -28.35
CA ASN A 608 11.11 23.62 -27.48
C ASN A 608 9.61 23.60 -27.82
N ASP A 609 9.21 22.89 -28.89
CA ASP A 609 7.81 22.69 -29.28
C ASP A 609 7.30 21.29 -28.89
N VAL A 610 8.10 20.51 -28.15
CA VAL A 610 7.68 19.17 -27.68
C VAL A 610 6.59 19.30 -26.63
N ILE A 611 6.71 20.25 -25.70
CA ILE A 611 5.68 20.56 -24.71
C ILE A 611 5.04 21.91 -25.08
N SER A 612 3.73 21.92 -25.33
CA SER A 612 3.03 23.16 -25.67
C SER A 612 2.96 24.15 -24.49
N ASP A 613 2.67 25.42 -24.77
CA ASP A 613 2.15 26.31 -23.74
C ASP A 613 0.83 25.75 -23.16
N PRO A 614 0.54 25.97 -21.86
CA PRO A 614 -0.66 25.45 -21.23
C PRO A 614 -1.91 26.19 -21.70
N ILE A 615 -2.95 25.42 -21.99
CA ILE A 615 -4.32 25.91 -22.00
C ILE A 615 -4.81 25.95 -20.54
N VAL A 616 -5.33 27.10 -20.12
CA VAL A 616 -5.76 27.34 -18.75
C VAL A 616 -7.28 27.31 -18.66
N VAL A 617 -7.81 26.41 -17.84
CA VAL A 617 -9.24 26.39 -17.45
C VAL A 617 -9.37 26.87 -16.01
N SER A 618 -10.27 27.82 -15.78
CA SER A 618 -10.53 28.42 -14.48
C SER A 618 -11.99 28.24 -14.10
N HIS A 619 -12.26 28.08 -12.80
CA HIS A 619 -13.61 28.13 -12.24
C HIS A 619 -13.95 29.56 -11.79
N GLU A 620 -15.23 29.89 -11.68
CA GLU A 620 -15.66 31.21 -11.20
C GLU A 620 -15.30 31.38 -9.71
N GLU A 621 -14.85 32.58 -9.33
CA GLU A 621 -14.58 32.89 -7.93
C GLU A 621 -15.86 32.90 -7.10
N THR A 622 -15.82 32.23 -5.95
CA THR A 622 -16.92 32.26 -4.97
C THR A 622 -16.47 32.87 -3.65
N GLY A 623 -17.42 33.13 -2.73
CA GLY A 623 -17.10 33.69 -1.40
C GLY A 623 -16.15 32.83 -0.56
N TYR A 624 -15.99 31.56 -0.94
CA TYR A 624 -14.99 30.63 -0.43
C TYR A 624 -14.05 30.17 -1.55
N TYR A 625 -12.79 29.95 -1.22
CA TYR A 625 -11.80 29.40 -2.14
C TYR A 625 -12.01 27.88 -2.32
N ASN A 626 -12.16 27.44 -3.57
CA ASN A 626 -12.31 26.03 -3.92
C ASN A 626 -11.31 25.65 -5.01
N SER A 627 -10.42 24.70 -4.72
CA SER A 627 -9.52 24.15 -5.74
C SER A 627 -10.28 23.29 -6.74
N ILE A 628 -9.84 23.31 -7.99
CA ILE A 628 -10.21 22.29 -8.97
C ILE A 628 -9.57 20.98 -8.53
N ASP A 629 -10.39 19.95 -8.38
CA ASP A 629 -9.97 18.63 -7.90
C ASP A 629 -9.53 17.72 -9.06
N ARG A 630 -10.33 17.65 -10.13
CA ARG A 630 -10.14 16.71 -11.24
C ARG A 630 -10.59 17.29 -12.57
N GLY A 631 -10.11 16.68 -13.66
CA GLY A 631 -10.64 16.89 -15.01
C GLY A 631 -10.89 15.55 -15.68
N VAL A 632 -11.94 15.48 -16.50
CA VAL A 632 -12.35 14.27 -17.23
C VAL A 632 -12.52 14.61 -18.70
N TYR A 633 -12.00 13.77 -19.60
CA TYR A 633 -12.19 13.94 -21.04
C TYR A 633 -13.34 13.07 -21.55
N ILE A 634 -14.24 13.65 -22.35
CA ILE A 634 -15.29 12.95 -23.09
C ILE A 634 -15.51 13.68 -24.44
N ASP A 635 -15.44 12.96 -25.57
CA ASP A 635 -15.71 13.47 -26.93
C ASP A 635 -15.12 14.86 -27.23
N ASN A 636 -13.82 15.02 -27.01
CA ASN A 636 -13.09 16.28 -27.25
C ASN A 636 -13.49 17.46 -26.33
N MET A 637 -14.15 17.18 -25.22
CA MET A 637 -14.36 18.12 -24.13
C MET A 637 -13.64 17.68 -22.87
N ILE A 638 -13.21 18.65 -22.07
CA ILE A 638 -12.72 18.43 -20.71
C ILE A 638 -13.73 19.02 -19.73
N TYR A 639 -14.14 18.20 -18.76
CA TYR A 639 -15.03 18.56 -17.67
C TYR A 639 -14.20 18.69 -16.40
N THR A 640 -14.01 19.92 -15.90
CA THR A 640 -13.26 20.18 -14.67
C THR A 640 -14.22 20.29 -13.49
N LEU A 641 -13.86 19.66 -12.38
CA LEU A 641 -14.70 19.49 -11.19
C LEU A 641 -14.02 20.15 -10.00
N SER A 642 -14.76 20.99 -9.29
CA SER A 642 -14.38 21.53 -8.00
C SER A 642 -15.53 21.37 -7.01
N PHE A 643 -15.24 21.65 -5.74
CA PHE A 643 -16.19 21.58 -4.62
C PHE A 643 -17.60 22.12 -4.94
N ASN A 644 -17.70 23.23 -5.69
CA ASN A 644 -18.97 23.87 -6.01
C ASN A 644 -19.24 24.09 -7.50
N GLN A 645 -18.39 23.60 -8.40
CA GLN A 645 -18.56 23.86 -9.82
C GLN A 645 -18.17 22.66 -10.70
N ILE A 646 -18.87 22.52 -11.82
CA ILE A 646 -18.42 21.74 -12.98
C ILE A 646 -18.37 22.67 -14.19
N VAL A 647 -17.26 22.64 -14.92
CA VAL A 647 -17.04 23.47 -16.12
C VAL A 647 -16.71 22.57 -17.29
N SER A 648 -17.39 22.75 -18.43
CA SER A 648 -17.04 22.08 -19.69
C SER A 648 -16.21 23.01 -20.59
N PHE A 649 -15.11 22.47 -21.10
CA PHE A 649 -14.20 23.14 -22.01
C PHE A 649 -14.10 22.38 -23.32
N ASP A 650 -14.39 23.04 -24.45
CA ASP A 650 -14.32 22.44 -25.79
C ASP A 650 -12.92 22.62 -26.38
N LEU A 651 -12.21 21.51 -26.61
CA LEU A 651 -10.84 21.51 -27.13
C LEU A 651 -10.78 21.90 -28.62
N SER A 652 -11.91 21.86 -29.34
CA SER A 652 -11.99 22.25 -30.75
C SER A 652 -12.07 23.78 -30.90
N THR A 653 -12.83 24.43 -30.03
CA THR A 653 -13.04 25.89 -30.05
C THR A 653 -12.13 26.63 -29.08
N MET A 654 -11.43 25.91 -28.19
CA MET A 654 -10.57 26.44 -27.14
C MET A 654 -11.31 27.42 -26.23
N SER A 655 -12.53 27.05 -25.81
CA SER A 655 -13.39 27.92 -25.01
C SER A 655 -14.24 27.14 -24.00
N ILE A 656 -14.50 27.77 -22.86
CA ILE A 656 -15.53 27.31 -21.92
C ILE A 656 -16.89 27.35 -22.62
N ARG A 657 -17.62 26.25 -22.52
CA ARG A 657 -18.95 26.10 -23.11
C ARG A 657 -20.05 26.32 -22.07
N GLU A 658 -19.93 25.65 -20.93
CA GLU A 658 -20.92 25.67 -19.86
C GLU A 658 -20.22 25.64 -18.50
N SER A 659 -20.81 26.32 -17.52
CA SER A 659 -20.41 26.25 -16.11
C SER A 659 -21.68 26.09 -15.27
N ILE A 660 -21.70 25.11 -14.37
CA ILE A 660 -22.77 24.88 -13.42
C ILE A 660 -22.22 25.05 -12.01
N ILE A 661 -22.81 25.96 -11.24
CA ILE A 661 -22.52 26.18 -9.82
C ILE A 661 -23.52 25.38 -8.98
N PHE A 662 -23.03 24.68 -7.98
CA PHE A 662 -23.81 23.91 -7.03
C PHE A 662 -24.04 24.70 -5.74
N ASP A 663 -25.20 24.53 -5.12
CA ASP A 663 -25.48 25.11 -3.81
C ASP A 663 -24.49 24.56 -2.77
N THR A 664 -23.87 25.47 -2.00
CA THR A 664 -22.97 25.12 -0.91
C THR A 664 -23.72 25.25 0.42
N TYR A 665 -23.92 24.14 1.13
CA TYR A 665 -24.65 24.08 2.41
C TYR A 665 -23.97 24.80 3.59
N PHE A 666 -22.89 25.58 3.36
CA PHE A 666 -22.23 26.36 4.40
C PHE A 666 -23.02 27.61 4.82
N ASP A 667 -24.09 27.99 4.11
CA ASP A 667 -24.85 29.22 4.38
C ASP A 667 -25.98 29.09 5.44
N ASP A 668 -26.29 27.89 5.95
CA ASP A 668 -27.48 27.66 6.80
C ASP A 668 -27.20 27.26 8.26
N LYS A 669 -25.98 27.43 8.76
CA LYS A 669 -25.67 27.29 10.21
C LYS A 669 -25.03 28.55 10.79
N GLU A 670 -25.84 29.60 10.96
CA GLU A 670 -25.61 30.66 11.96
C GLU A 670 -25.94 30.20 13.39
#